data_AF-A0A7G9RU06-F1
#
_entry.id   AF-A0A7G9RU06-F1
#
_cell.length_a   1.000
_cell.length_b   1.000
_cell.length_c   1.000
_cell.angle_alpha   90.00
_cell.angle_beta   90.00
_cell.angle_gamma   90.00
#
_symmetry.space_group_name_H-M   'P 1'
#
loop_
_entity.id
_entity.type
_entity.pdbx_description
1 polymer ?
#
loop_
_entity_poly.entity_id
_entity_poly.type
_entity_poly.pdbx_seq_one_letter_code
_entity_poly.pdbx_strand_id
1 'polypeptide(L)'
;MLGLGASSAQALVRFDNFRGSQNVPTPIVEPSYANYVGGQHDVQIQNLINFAAGPSANIASSGTASNINWTRDSNTLCNNGTGSQACNERLQGRVTYALVKFPTAGTYYFGAAHDDEVKIEFSTTFASMDPANYRSYDYNVPVGGVGPWTSGDNGYDHIPGNFVVSQAGACHAMRIYWNNQGGINLLRLGWRNTTPPQVATAQDYPFIPNEYLRDPADPNSYADCAVVDTDLSINKTGPTTFQTGVRFNPAYTITMWNKGPNPLSNATFADTLPAGLNVHGFTCTAFDANGNPMSNGAANLTVSERNRAYAVTMGGLLEVNASTSAPTTGPRLECTVDVTPTTTALSITNTATITVNDRDTTNNTSSWTSVREDVVSVTKTGPASAVVGQGFTYQLTVANNSGSTKNGIIVLDQLPPSVTATSAAVSEGTVNCTNLGVAGALLSCTLNQNAPDFLTGTSRVITLGVSASTPGAITNHAATSPGGSGTPASNPGPLCNTATTSCANARTTLVMPPTLTLVKQVVGGTATTNDFTLTANGPTPISGISGSPAVTQAVVSEGTYDLSEQSAVAGYAAGAWSCTINGGTPADGASVSVVNGQNATCTITNSAALLTVTKTLEGTTFDAPTAFEFSMACETPPATYSGTIQLPANTATAQTTVNIPAGSTNCQITENLASRPAAPANFSWEAPRYVQPSPDALAAGGTATAGITNPLLRNQIAVAITKNVTGAPASGAPGSYGFSLVCDTGTYEGTVTLSGTDVTGSATVSVPEGAACSALNETGKPAAPAGHSWGTETTVPPAGLIGADSKGVITNPLNAPVLTVTKSADRKSAAQGGAITYTVRIGNSGTVSSGANTTVVDKVPAGLKITGVNPGSGWSCTPSSGTGALDISCVKAAGVAAGTTDELVATLVATKSNSSDVTNTANVTTGDISCEATPAAARCTSSVTVTNEVPATPTPVPVNSRAMLALMALLVIAAAAWQARGKVRKE
;
A
#
# COMPACT_ATOMS: atom_id res chain seq x y z
N MET A 1 -42.12 -33.12 29.02
CA MET A 1 -40.68 -33.43 28.91
C MET A 1 -39.94 -32.46 29.81
N LEU A 2 -39.37 -32.97 30.89
CA LEU A 2 -38.50 -32.28 31.82
C LEU A 2 -37.24 -31.85 31.03
N GLY A 3 -37.04 -30.54 30.91
CA GLY A 3 -35.86 -29.98 30.27
C GLY A 3 -34.64 -30.20 31.15
N LEU A 4 -33.86 -31.20 30.77
CA LEU A 4 -32.41 -31.34 30.94
C LEU A 4 -31.87 -30.86 32.29
N GLY A 5 -31.73 -31.82 33.21
CA GLY A 5 -30.98 -31.63 34.45
C GLY A 5 -29.59 -31.09 34.14
N ALA A 6 -29.23 -30.00 34.82
CA ALA A 6 -27.84 -29.65 35.04
C ALA A 6 -27.13 -30.93 35.52
N SER A 7 -26.11 -31.36 34.79
CA SER A 7 -25.28 -32.48 35.19
C SER A 7 -24.87 -32.26 36.65
N SER A 8 -25.24 -33.16 37.56
CA SER A 8 -24.74 -33.13 38.93
C SER A 8 -23.23 -32.98 38.86
N ALA A 9 -22.69 -31.86 39.35
CA ALA A 9 -21.27 -31.73 39.58
C ALA A 9 -20.82 -33.01 40.30
N GLN A 10 -19.89 -33.75 39.71
CA GLN A 10 -19.44 -35.00 40.32
C GLN A 10 -19.00 -34.65 41.75
N ALA A 11 -19.49 -35.39 42.74
CA ALA A 11 -19.07 -35.19 44.12
C ALA A 11 -17.56 -35.41 44.18
N LEU A 12 -16.78 -34.33 44.24
CA LEU A 12 -15.33 -34.36 44.24
C LEU A 12 -14.81 -33.54 45.41
N VAL A 13 -14.09 -34.22 46.27
CA VAL A 13 -13.27 -33.65 47.32
C VAL A 13 -11.91 -33.35 46.69
N ARG A 14 -11.49 -32.09 46.69
CA ARG A 14 -10.17 -31.65 46.20
C ARG A 14 -9.18 -31.79 47.35
N PHE A 15 -7.94 -32.19 47.07
CA PHE A 15 -6.90 -32.21 48.10
C PHE A 15 -5.53 -31.93 47.53
N ASP A 16 -4.63 -31.52 48.43
CA ASP A 16 -3.23 -31.29 48.16
C ASP A 16 -2.36 -32.00 49.17
N ASN A 17 -1.35 -32.67 48.65
CA ASN A 17 -0.34 -33.31 49.47
C ASN A 17 0.86 -32.37 49.63
N PHE A 18 1.42 -32.35 50.83
CA PHE A 18 2.55 -31.53 51.22
C PHE A 18 3.69 -32.41 51.72
N ARG A 19 4.94 -32.01 51.40
CA ARG A 19 6.15 -32.77 51.75
C ARG A 19 6.60 -32.44 53.17
N GLY A 20 6.69 -33.47 54.01
CA GLY A 20 7.27 -33.36 55.36
C GLY A 20 8.68 -33.90 55.41
N SER A 21 9.55 -33.30 56.23
CA SER A 21 10.99 -33.60 56.24
C SER A 21 11.47 -34.62 57.28
N GLN A 22 10.62 -35.05 58.22
CA GLN A 22 11.01 -35.99 59.28
C GLN A 22 10.54 -37.42 58.98
N ASN A 23 11.29 -38.44 59.42
CA ASN A 23 11.01 -39.88 59.25
C ASN A 23 10.84 -40.40 57.80
N VAL A 24 11.41 -39.71 56.79
CA VAL A 24 11.44 -40.13 55.38
C VAL A 24 12.90 -40.31 54.89
N PRO A 25 13.24 -41.32 54.06
CA PRO A 25 14.63 -41.53 53.61
C PRO A 25 15.23 -40.34 52.83
N THR A 26 16.50 -40.03 53.12
CA THR A 26 17.31 -38.94 52.52
C THR A 26 17.62 -39.16 51.04
N PRO A 27 17.89 -38.10 50.23
CA PRO A 27 18.19 -36.71 50.61
C PRO A 27 16.99 -35.75 50.54
N ILE A 28 16.78 -34.90 51.55
CA ILE A 28 15.68 -33.92 51.64
C ILE A 28 15.77 -32.92 50.47
N VAL A 29 14.65 -32.67 49.77
CA VAL A 29 14.53 -31.68 48.69
C VAL A 29 13.53 -30.63 49.16
N GLU A 30 13.97 -29.37 49.22
CA GLU A 30 13.12 -28.23 49.55
C GLU A 30 12.24 -27.80 48.35
N PRO A 31 11.02 -27.27 48.58
CA PRO A 31 10.45 -26.87 49.87
C PRO A 31 9.80 -28.03 50.67
N SER A 32 9.99 -28.04 51.99
CA SER A 32 9.39 -29.00 52.93
C SER A 32 8.98 -28.33 54.26
N TYR A 33 8.05 -28.92 55.03
CA TYR A 33 7.71 -28.45 56.38
C TYR A 33 8.21 -29.40 57.47
N ALA A 34 8.46 -28.84 58.65
CA ALA A 34 8.84 -29.61 59.84
C ALA A 34 7.65 -30.40 60.36
N ASN A 35 7.58 -31.68 59.97
CA ASN A 35 6.47 -32.57 60.32
C ASN A 35 6.44 -32.97 61.81
N TYR A 36 7.59 -33.07 62.45
CA TYR A 36 7.69 -33.50 63.85
C TYR A 36 8.57 -32.54 64.65
N VAL A 37 8.00 -31.94 65.70
CA VAL A 37 8.70 -31.02 66.62
C VAL A 37 8.29 -31.32 68.07
N GLY A 38 8.57 -32.55 68.54
CA GLY A 38 8.46 -32.92 69.95
C GLY A 38 7.04 -32.86 70.54
N GLY A 39 6.20 -33.86 70.27
CA GLY A 39 5.07 -34.27 71.12
C GLY A 39 3.92 -33.29 71.35
N GLN A 40 3.88 -32.12 70.70
CA GLN A 40 2.77 -31.16 70.80
C GLN A 40 1.95 -31.09 69.52
N HIS A 41 0.75 -31.68 69.55
CA HIS A 41 -0.17 -31.85 68.42
C HIS A 41 -0.50 -30.55 67.66
N ASP A 42 -0.69 -29.43 68.38
CA ASP A 42 -1.04 -28.14 67.77
C ASP A 42 0.07 -27.57 66.88
N VAL A 43 1.33 -27.84 67.21
CA VAL A 43 2.50 -27.30 66.49
C VAL A 43 2.61 -27.90 65.08
N GLN A 44 2.26 -29.17 64.94
CA GLN A 44 2.46 -29.94 63.71
C GLN A 44 1.40 -29.55 62.68
N ILE A 45 0.13 -29.46 63.11
CA ILE A 45 -0.94 -28.87 62.31
C ILE A 45 -0.63 -27.40 61.98
N GLN A 46 -0.10 -26.61 62.91
CA GLN A 46 0.24 -25.21 62.64
C GLN A 46 1.37 -25.07 61.60
N ASN A 47 2.36 -25.96 61.60
CA ASN A 47 3.41 -26.00 60.58
C ASN A 47 2.84 -26.32 59.19
N LEU A 48 1.92 -27.29 59.11
CA LEU A 48 1.21 -27.62 57.87
C LEU A 48 0.33 -26.45 57.40
N ILE A 49 -0.40 -25.79 58.30
CA ILE A 49 -1.22 -24.60 58.01
C ILE A 49 -0.35 -23.47 57.42
N ASN A 50 0.75 -23.13 58.08
CA ASN A 50 1.66 -22.06 57.64
C ASN A 50 2.26 -22.38 56.27
N PHE A 51 2.62 -23.65 56.03
CA PHE A 51 3.19 -24.08 54.76
C PHE A 51 2.16 -24.11 53.63
N ALA A 52 0.94 -24.57 53.91
CA ALA A 52 -0.18 -24.60 52.96
C ALA A 52 -0.70 -23.20 52.59
N ALA A 53 -0.49 -22.19 53.45
CA ALA A 53 -0.76 -20.79 53.15
C ALA A 53 0.24 -20.16 52.17
N GLY A 54 1.34 -20.86 51.84
CA GLY A 54 2.35 -20.42 50.88
C GLY A 54 1.93 -20.58 49.40
N PRO A 55 2.83 -20.26 48.44
CA PRO A 55 2.57 -20.39 47.01
C PRO A 55 2.21 -21.83 46.59
N SER A 56 1.44 -21.98 45.50
CA SER A 56 1.07 -23.29 44.94
C SER A 56 2.27 -24.18 44.57
N ALA A 57 3.45 -23.61 44.35
CA ALA A 57 4.69 -24.35 44.11
C ALA A 57 5.15 -25.22 45.31
N ASN A 58 4.60 -24.99 46.51
CA ASN A 58 4.88 -25.78 47.71
C ASN A 58 4.05 -27.09 47.77
N ILE A 59 3.12 -27.29 46.83
CA ILE A 59 2.28 -28.48 46.75
C ILE A 59 3.09 -29.59 46.07
N ALA A 60 3.15 -30.75 46.71
CA ALA A 60 3.86 -31.91 46.17
C ALA A 60 3.08 -32.58 45.03
N SER A 61 1.77 -32.69 45.22
CA SER A 61 0.81 -33.23 44.26
C SER A 61 -0.59 -32.81 44.67
N SER A 62 -1.47 -32.55 43.70
CA SER A 62 -2.90 -32.34 43.94
C SER A 62 -3.72 -33.49 43.39
N GLY A 63 -4.91 -33.71 43.93
CA GLY A 63 -5.80 -34.78 43.48
C GLY A 63 -7.26 -34.57 43.88
N THR A 64 -8.09 -35.54 43.51
CA THR A 64 -9.51 -35.58 43.90
C THR A 64 -9.92 -36.96 44.39
N ALA A 65 -10.91 -36.99 45.28
CA ALA A 65 -11.58 -38.19 45.74
C ALA A 65 -13.10 -37.98 45.73
N SER A 66 -13.91 -39.03 45.61
CA SER A 66 -15.37 -38.88 45.59
C SER A 66 -15.99 -38.64 46.97
N ASN A 67 -15.21 -38.85 48.04
CA ASN A 67 -15.62 -38.68 49.42
C ASN A 67 -14.39 -38.53 50.35
N ILE A 68 -14.61 -38.25 51.63
CA ILE A 68 -13.55 -38.15 52.65
C ILE A 68 -13.44 -39.49 53.38
N ASN A 69 -13.15 -40.57 52.66
CA ASN A 69 -12.98 -41.92 53.19
C ASN A 69 -11.74 -42.59 52.58
N TRP A 70 -10.59 -42.32 53.18
CA TRP A 70 -9.33 -42.94 52.80
C TRP A 70 -9.03 -44.07 53.78
N THR A 71 -8.82 -45.27 53.25
CA THR A 71 -8.51 -46.47 54.04
C THR A 71 -7.22 -47.13 53.56
N ARG A 72 -6.73 -48.06 54.40
CA ARG A 72 -5.43 -48.74 54.41
C ARG A 72 -4.89 -49.27 53.07
N ASP A 73 -5.75 -49.57 52.09
CA ASP A 73 -5.32 -50.20 50.82
C ASP A 73 -4.82 -49.17 49.78
N SER A 74 -4.96 -47.88 50.09
CA SER A 74 -4.47 -46.78 49.25
C SER A 74 -3.26 -46.12 49.90
N ASN A 75 -2.09 -46.23 49.27
CA ASN A 75 -0.85 -45.57 49.71
C ASN A 75 -0.94 -44.03 49.52
N THR A 76 -1.84 -43.36 50.23
CA THR A 76 -2.24 -41.97 49.98
C THR A 76 -1.38 -40.94 50.70
N LEU A 77 -0.78 -41.30 51.84
CA LEU A 77 0.26 -40.57 52.55
C LEU A 77 1.37 -41.55 52.96
N CYS A 78 2.56 -41.04 53.26
CA CYS A 78 3.69 -41.87 53.66
C CYS A 78 3.65 -42.19 55.15
N ASN A 79 3.67 -43.48 55.49
CA ASN A 79 3.92 -43.95 56.87
C ASN A 79 5.35 -44.49 56.97
N ASN A 80 6.27 -43.70 57.55
CA ASN A 80 7.61 -44.01 58.12
C ASN A 80 8.42 -45.23 57.61
N GLY A 81 8.15 -45.75 56.41
CA GLY A 81 8.62 -47.03 55.87
C GLY A 81 8.64 -47.02 54.34
N THR A 82 9.38 -47.96 53.74
CA THR A 82 9.71 -47.93 52.30
C THR A 82 8.76 -48.79 51.45
N GLY A 83 8.45 -48.33 50.23
CA GLY A 83 7.81 -49.15 49.19
C GLY A 83 6.62 -48.53 48.44
N SER A 84 6.10 -47.38 48.85
CA SER A 84 4.95 -46.72 48.18
C SER A 84 5.32 -45.43 47.45
N GLN A 85 4.51 -45.04 46.46
CA GLN A 85 4.71 -43.79 45.72
C GLN A 85 4.64 -42.56 46.64
N ALA A 86 3.68 -42.52 47.59
CA ALA A 86 3.60 -41.43 48.57
C ALA A 86 4.84 -41.33 49.45
N CYS A 87 5.51 -42.46 49.77
CA CYS A 87 6.78 -42.45 50.49
C CYS A 87 7.99 -42.06 49.64
N ASN A 88 8.00 -42.40 48.35
CA ASN A 88 9.00 -41.88 47.41
C ASN A 88 8.84 -40.36 47.23
N GLU A 89 7.60 -39.87 47.26
CA GLU A 89 7.27 -38.45 47.16
C GLU A 89 7.25 -37.72 48.52
N ARG A 90 7.49 -38.43 49.62
CA ARG A 90 7.59 -37.86 50.98
C ARG A 90 6.35 -37.07 51.42
N LEU A 91 5.18 -37.55 51.04
CA LEU A 91 3.89 -36.91 51.32
C LEU A 91 3.47 -37.22 52.76
N GLN A 92 3.66 -36.28 53.67
CA GLN A 92 3.36 -36.44 55.11
C GLN A 92 2.10 -35.67 55.52
N GLY A 93 1.70 -34.63 54.78
CA GLY A 93 0.53 -33.81 55.12
C GLY A 93 -0.44 -33.70 53.95
N ARG A 94 -1.72 -33.51 54.27
CA ARG A 94 -2.78 -33.28 53.29
C ARG A 94 -3.66 -32.14 53.74
N VAL A 95 -4.01 -31.26 52.80
CA VAL A 95 -5.09 -30.28 52.97
C VAL A 95 -6.20 -30.62 52.00
N THR A 96 -7.39 -30.86 52.55
CA THR A 96 -8.57 -31.29 51.82
C THR A 96 -9.57 -30.14 51.76
N TYR A 97 -10.22 -29.97 50.63
CA TYR A 97 -11.22 -28.96 50.35
C TYR A 97 -12.48 -29.61 49.79
N ALA A 98 -13.64 -29.26 50.33
CA ALA A 98 -14.93 -29.72 49.83
C ALA A 98 -15.98 -28.62 49.97
N LEU A 99 -16.90 -28.54 49.01
CA LEU A 99 -18.14 -27.81 49.21
C LEU A 99 -19.16 -28.75 49.85
N VAL A 100 -19.64 -28.43 51.05
CA VAL A 100 -20.50 -29.30 51.83
C VAL A 100 -21.92 -28.75 51.85
N LYS A 101 -22.90 -29.53 51.40
CA LYS A 101 -24.33 -29.18 51.42
C LYS A 101 -25.02 -29.86 52.61
N PHE A 102 -25.59 -29.06 53.50
CA PHE A 102 -26.24 -29.56 54.71
C PHE A 102 -27.73 -29.88 54.44
N PRO A 103 -28.21 -31.11 54.71
CA PRO A 103 -29.58 -31.50 54.37
C PRO A 103 -30.65 -30.79 55.20
N THR A 104 -30.35 -30.43 56.46
CA THR A 104 -31.28 -29.79 57.39
C THR A 104 -30.62 -28.64 58.14
N ALA A 105 -31.41 -27.65 58.58
CA ALA A 105 -30.95 -26.64 59.52
C ALA A 105 -30.61 -27.26 60.88
N GLY A 106 -29.71 -26.66 61.63
CA GLY A 106 -29.36 -27.10 62.98
C GLY A 106 -27.87 -27.03 63.28
N THR A 107 -27.46 -27.59 64.42
CA THR A 107 -26.06 -27.62 64.87
C THR A 107 -25.44 -28.95 64.52
N TYR A 108 -24.41 -28.92 63.68
CA TYR A 108 -23.67 -30.09 63.25
C TYR A 108 -22.42 -30.29 64.10
N TYR A 109 -22.24 -31.53 64.54
CA TYR A 109 -21.07 -32.00 65.26
C TYR A 109 -20.31 -32.98 64.38
N PHE A 110 -18.99 -32.88 64.42
CA PHE A 110 -18.11 -33.69 63.57
C PHE A 110 -17.33 -34.69 64.41
N GLY A 111 -17.01 -35.82 63.77
CA GLY A 111 -16.07 -36.79 64.29
C GLY A 111 -15.23 -37.35 63.16
N ALA A 112 -14.02 -37.78 63.49
CA ALA A 112 -13.10 -38.36 62.51
C ALA A 112 -12.56 -39.70 63.02
N ALA A 113 -12.54 -40.71 62.15
CA ALA A 113 -11.60 -41.82 62.27
C ALA A 113 -10.35 -41.42 61.49
N HIS A 114 -9.20 -41.34 62.14
CA HIS A 114 -8.01 -40.77 61.55
C HIS A 114 -6.73 -41.38 62.09
N ASP A 115 -5.66 -41.19 61.35
CA ASP A 115 -4.27 -41.39 61.79
C ASP A 115 -3.66 -40.02 62.09
N ASP A 116 -3.03 -39.84 63.25
CA ASP A 116 -2.35 -38.60 63.65
C ASP A 116 -3.28 -37.41 63.91
N GLU A 117 -3.05 -36.25 63.32
CA GLU A 117 -3.80 -35.03 63.67
C GLU A 117 -4.74 -34.58 62.56
N VAL A 118 -5.94 -34.17 62.96
CA VAL A 118 -6.96 -33.62 62.07
C VAL A 118 -7.49 -32.31 62.63
N LYS A 119 -7.63 -31.29 61.77
CA LYS A 119 -8.29 -30.02 62.09
C LYS A 119 -9.27 -29.62 61.00
N ILE A 120 -10.44 -29.11 61.37
CA ILE A 120 -11.52 -28.71 60.45
C ILE A 120 -11.86 -27.22 60.61
N GLU A 121 -11.99 -26.54 59.48
CA GLU A 121 -12.40 -25.14 59.37
C GLU A 121 -13.44 -24.97 58.25
N PHE A 122 -14.37 -24.03 58.42
CA PHE A 122 -15.30 -23.60 57.39
C PHE A 122 -15.04 -22.15 56.98
N SER A 123 -15.45 -21.80 55.76
CA SER A 123 -15.35 -20.44 55.22
C SER A 123 -16.58 -19.58 55.53
N THR A 124 -16.38 -18.30 55.88
CA THR A 124 -17.45 -17.29 55.98
C THR A 124 -17.82 -16.67 54.64
N THR A 125 -17.02 -16.84 53.59
CA THR A 125 -17.23 -16.17 52.30
C THR A 125 -17.88 -17.12 51.30
N PHE A 126 -19.22 -17.19 51.29
CA PHE A 126 -19.94 -18.19 50.49
C PHE A 126 -20.42 -17.69 49.10
N ALA A 127 -20.75 -16.41 48.93
CA ALA A 127 -21.49 -15.94 47.72
C ALA A 127 -20.76 -14.98 46.75
N SER A 128 -19.45 -14.74 46.88
CA SER A 128 -18.79 -13.64 46.13
C SER A 128 -17.47 -13.96 45.43
N MET A 129 -17.10 -15.22 45.21
CA MET A 129 -15.75 -15.52 44.68
C MET A 129 -15.68 -16.65 43.65
N ASP A 130 -14.66 -16.51 42.81
CA ASP A 130 -14.22 -17.42 41.76
C ASP A 130 -13.97 -18.85 42.31
N PRO A 131 -14.77 -19.85 41.90
CA PRO A 131 -14.56 -21.26 42.24
C PRO A 131 -13.15 -21.77 41.93
N ALA A 132 -12.45 -21.17 40.95
CA ALA A 132 -11.05 -21.52 40.65
C ALA A 132 -10.07 -21.24 41.81
N ASN A 133 -10.46 -20.41 42.79
CA ASN A 133 -9.62 -19.96 43.90
C ASN A 133 -10.03 -20.56 45.28
N TYR A 134 -10.66 -21.74 45.33
CA TYR A 134 -11.13 -22.39 46.57
C TYR A 134 -10.10 -22.53 47.72
N ARG A 135 -8.80 -22.49 47.40
CA ARG A 135 -7.68 -22.54 48.36
C ARG A 135 -7.56 -21.27 49.20
N SER A 136 -7.97 -20.16 48.60
CA SER A 136 -7.77 -18.78 49.06
C SER A 136 -8.95 -18.24 49.86
N TYR A 137 -10.01 -19.04 50.05
CA TYR A 137 -11.15 -18.62 50.84
C TYR A 137 -10.74 -18.33 52.28
N ASP A 138 -11.48 -17.44 52.93
CA ASP A 138 -11.27 -17.12 54.34
C ASP A 138 -11.89 -18.20 55.22
N TYR A 139 -11.15 -19.29 55.43
CA TYR A 139 -11.52 -20.40 56.34
C TYR A 139 -11.26 -20.00 57.79
N ASN A 140 -12.08 -19.10 58.30
CA ASN A 140 -11.95 -18.45 59.61
C ASN A 140 -12.95 -18.97 60.65
N VAL A 141 -13.81 -19.95 60.32
CA VAL A 141 -14.73 -20.59 61.27
C VAL A 141 -14.12 -21.90 61.77
N PRO A 142 -13.44 -21.92 62.93
CA PRO A 142 -12.87 -23.15 63.47
C PRO A 142 -13.96 -24.06 64.04
N VAL A 143 -13.98 -25.32 63.61
CA VAL A 143 -14.79 -26.38 64.26
C VAL A 143 -13.97 -27.09 65.34
N GLY A 144 -12.66 -27.18 65.17
CA GLY A 144 -11.75 -27.77 66.16
C GLY A 144 -10.81 -28.81 65.54
N GLY A 145 -10.09 -29.53 66.39
CA GLY A 145 -9.18 -30.59 66.00
C GLY A 145 -9.06 -31.70 67.04
N VAL A 146 -8.46 -32.80 66.62
CA VAL A 146 -8.24 -34.04 67.38
C VAL A 146 -6.83 -34.57 67.07
N GLY A 147 -6.27 -35.39 67.96
CA GLY A 147 -4.97 -36.06 67.79
C GLY A 147 -5.05 -37.52 68.26
N PRO A 148 -3.93 -38.16 68.61
CA PRO A 148 -2.91 -38.61 67.67
C PRO A 148 -3.31 -39.83 66.82
N TRP A 149 -4.42 -40.54 67.03
CA TRP A 149 -4.94 -41.54 66.08
C TRP A 149 -6.12 -42.26 66.73
N THR A 150 -7.00 -42.81 65.90
CA THR A 150 -8.03 -43.74 66.36
C THR A 150 -7.59 -45.19 66.13
N SER A 151 -8.16 -46.14 66.89
CA SER A 151 -7.74 -47.55 66.84
C SER A 151 -8.07 -48.30 65.52
N GLY A 152 -8.72 -47.64 64.56
CA GLY A 152 -8.99 -48.17 63.20
C GLY A 152 -10.09 -47.41 62.46
N ASP A 153 -10.42 -47.87 61.24
CA ASP A 153 -11.36 -47.24 60.27
C ASP A 153 -12.80 -47.03 60.78
N ASN A 154 -13.14 -47.67 61.90
CA ASN A 154 -14.44 -47.57 62.56
C ASN A 154 -14.27 -47.13 64.03
N GLY A 155 -13.26 -46.35 64.37
CA GLY A 155 -13.13 -45.66 65.66
C GLY A 155 -13.14 -44.17 65.42
N TYR A 156 -14.13 -43.43 65.89
CA TYR A 156 -14.25 -41.98 65.67
C TYR A 156 -13.98 -41.21 66.95
N ASP A 157 -13.12 -40.20 66.86
CA ASP A 157 -12.95 -39.20 67.90
C ASP A 157 -13.85 -38.00 67.63
N HIS A 158 -14.45 -37.47 68.70
CA HIS A 158 -15.28 -36.27 68.64
C HIS A 158 -14.41 -35.02 68.51
N ILE A 159 -14.69 -34.22 67.48
CA ILE A 159 -14.05 -32.91 67.31
C ILE A 159 -14.79 -31.88 68.19
N PRO A 160 -14.12 -31.21 69.16
CA PRO A 160 -14.78 -30.53 70.27
C PRO A 160 -15.77 -29.39 69.95
N GLY A 161 -15.70 -28.77 68.77
CA GLY A 161 -16.62 -27.71 68.39
C GLY A 161 -17.79 -28.19 67.54
N ASN A 162 -18.50 -27.21 66.98
CA ASN A 162 -19.69 -27.44 66.19
C ASN A 162 -19.79 -26.39 65.08
N PHE A 163 -20.69 -26.65 64.14
CA PHE A 163 -21.00 -25.73 63.06
C PHE A 163 -22.51 -25.52 62.97
N VAL A 164 -22.97 -24.27 62.99
CA VAL A 164 -24.40 -23.93 62.99
C VAL A 164 -24.85 -23.61 61.57
N VAL A 165 -25.88 -24.31 61.12
CA VAL A 165 -26.51 -24.15 59.82
C VAL A 165 -27.91 -23.57 60.01
N SER A 166 -28.18 -22.40 59.45
CA SER A 166 -29.42 -21.66 59.66
C SER A 166 -30.61 -22.19 58.84
N GLN A 167 -30.39 -22.87 57.71
CA GLN A 167 -31.45 -23.43 56.88
C GLN A 167 -31.06 -24.73 56.16
N ALA A 168 -32.05 -25.55 55.84
CA ALA A 168 -31.85 -26.76 55.05
C ALA A 168 -31.34 -26.43 53.64
N GLY A 169 -30.38 -27.20 53.13
CA GLY A 169 -29.80 -27.01 51.80
C GLY A 169 -28.74 -25.91 51.70
N ALA A 170 -28.35 -25.29 52.82
CA ALA A 170 -27.21 -24.37 52.85
C ALA A 170 -25.91 -25.10 52.51
N CYS A 171 -25.00 -24.43 51.80
CA CYS A 171 -23.69 -24.97 51.46
C CYS A 171 -22.59 -24.13 52.13
N HIS A 172 -21.51 -24.78 52.54
CA HIS A 172 -20.32 -24.10 53.05
C HIS A 172 -19.05 -24.79 52.53
N ALA A 173 -18.03 -24.00 52.21
CA ALA A 173 -16.72 -24.55 51.87
C ALA A 173 -16.02 -24.99 53.15
N MET A 174 -15.52 -26.22 53.16
CA MET A 174 -14.82 -26.85 54.27
C MET A 174 -13.36 -27.11 53.89
N ARG A 175 -12.45 -26.88 54.84
CA ARG A 175 -11.04 -27.23 54.76
C ARG A 175 -10.65 -28.15 55.90
N ILE A 176 -9.91 -29.21 55.58
CA ILE A 176 -9.41 -30.19 56.56
C ILE A 176 -7.90 -30.29 56.43
N TYR A 177 -7.20 -30.09 57.53
CA TYR A 177 -5.79 -30.42 57.67
C TYR A 177 -5.67 -31.81 58.23
N TRP A 178 -4.92 -32.66 57.55
CA TRP A 178 -4.59 -34.00 58.02
C TRP A 178 -3.08 -34.19 57.94
N ASN A 179 -2.44 -34.25 59.09
CA ASN A 179 -1.00 -34.41 59.18
C ASN A 179 -0.67 -35.82 59.67
N ASN A 180 0.14 -36.55 58.90
CA ASN A 180 0.55 -37.91 59.20
C ASN A 180 1.96 -37.90 59.81
N GLN A 181 2.16 -38.68 60.86
CA GLN A 181 3.42 -38.85 61.61
C GLN A 181 3.84 -40.31 61.70
N GLY A 182 2.97 -41.25 61.32
CA GLY A 182 3.27 -42.65 61.06
C GLY A 182 2.20 -43.58 61.63
N GLY A 183 1.62 -44.42 60.78
CA GLY A 183 0.56 -45.35 61.17
C GLY A 183 -0.20 -45.87 59.96
N ILE A 184 -1.44 -46.31 60.16
CA ILE A 184 -2.28 -46.69 59.02
C ILE A 184 -2.87 -45.42 58.42
N ASN A 185 -2.47 -45.05 57.20
CA ASN A 185 -3.00 -43.87 56.51
C ASN A 185 -4.52 -43.97 56.27
N LEU A 186 -5.30 -43.52 57.25
CA LEU A 186 -6.75 -43.55 57.21
C LEU A 186 -7.31 -42.18 57.62
N LEU A 187 -8.33 -41.73 56.90
CA LEU A 187 -9.12 -40.58 57.30
C LEU A 187 -10.55 -40.77 56.80
N ARG A 188 -11.48 -40.80 57.75
CA ARG A 188 -12.91 -40.86 57.50
C ARG A 188 -13.63 -39.79 58.33
N LEU A 189 -14.39 -38.93 57.66
CA LEU A 189 -15.19 -37.90 58.32
C LEU A 189 -16.66 -38.28 58.42
N GLY A 190 -17.26 -37.98 59.57
CA GLY A 190 -18.68 -38.19 59.86
C GLY A 190 -19.27 -36.99 60.57
N TRP A 191 -20.58 -36.83 60.46
CA TRP A 191 -21.30 -35.73 61.10
C TRP A 191 -22.61 -36.18 61.73
N ARG A 192 -23.18 -35.35 62.60
CA ARG A 192 -24.55 -35.53 63.10
C ARG A 192 -25.18 -34.16 63.39
N ASN A 193 -26.48 -34.03 63.15
CA ASN A 193 -27.27 -32.83 63.48
C ASN A 193 -28.06 -33.01 64.78
N THR A 194 -27.46 -33.67 65.76
CA THR A 194 -28.00 -33.83 67.12
C THR A 194 -26.83 -33.81 68.09
N THR A 195 -27.04 -33.29 69.31
CA THR A 195 -25.99 -33.21 70.33
C THR A 195 -25.32 -34.57 70.56
N PRO A 196 -23.97 -34.66 70.59
CA PRO A 196 -23.27 -35.91 70.81
C PRO A 196 -23.54 -36.45 72.22
N PRO A 197 -23.60 -37.78 72.43
CA PRO A 197 -23.52 -38.35 73.77
C PRO A 197 -22.14 -38.04 74.39
N GLN A 198 -22.07 -37.91 75.72
CA GLN A 198 -20.83 -37.55 76.43
C GLN A 198 -19.68 -38.56 76.26
N VAL A 199 -19.98 -39.77 75.79
CA VAL A 199 -18.99 -40.77 75.38
C VAL A 199 -19.29 -41.13 73.93
N ALA A 200 -18.44 -40.70 73.00
CA ALA A 200 -18.62 -40.95 71.57
C ALA A 200 -18.11 -42.34 71.18
N THR A 201 -18.93 -43.10 70.45
CA THR A 201 -18.51 -44.33 69.77
C THR A 201 -18.62 -44.12 68.26
N ALA A 202 -17.99 -44.99 67.46
CA ALA A 202 -18.01 -44.86 66.00
C ALA A 202 -19.39 -44.99 65.33
N GLN A 203 -20.39 -45.49 66.06
CA GLN A 203 -21.78 -45.54 65.62
C GLN A 203 -22.48 -44.17 65.70
N ASP A 204 -21.90 -43.18 66.38
CA ASP A 204 -22.51 -41.88 66.63
C ASP A 204 -22.35 -40.86 65.50
N TYR A 205 -21.39 -41.07 64.61
CA TYR A 205 -21.07 -40.18 63.49
C TYR A 205 -21.21 -40.93 62.15
N PRO A 206 -22.40 -40.94 61.53
CA PRO A 206 -22.54 -41.52 60.20
C PRO A 206 -21.58 -40.84 59.22
N PHE A 207 -20.98 -41.66 58.36
CA PHE A 207 -20.11 -41.21 57.28
C PHE A 207 -20.82 -40.16 56.44
N ILE A 208 -20.14 -39.04 56.12
CA ILE A 208 -20.73 -38.00 55.27
C ILE A 208 -20.99 -38.57 53.87
N PRO A 209 -22.26 -38.72 53.46
CA PRO A 209 -22.57 -39.28 52.15
C PRO A 209 -22.05 -38.42 51.00
N ASN A 210 -21.71 -39.04 49.87
CA ASN A 210 -21.06 -38.34 48.75
C ASN A 210 -21.98 -37.27 48.12
N GLU A 211 -23.30 -37.41 48.21
CA GLU A 211 -24.28 -36.47 47.67
C GLU A 211 -24.28 -35.10 48.39
N TYR A 212 -23.71 -35.06 49.59
CA TYR A 212 -23.54 -33.83 50.36
C TYR A 212 -22.17 -33.19 50.17
N LEU A 213 -21.26 -33.85 49.45
CA LEU A 213 -19.96 -33.32 49.07
C LEU A 213 -20.02 -32.90 47.59
N ARG A 214 -19.46 -31.74 47.28
CA ARG A 214 -19.44 -31.18 45.94
C ARG A 214 -18.05 -30.59 45.64
N ASP A 215 -17.73 -30.48 44.37
CA ASP A 215 -16.45 -29.93 43.91
C ASP A 215 -16.39 -28.42 44.20
N PRO A 216 -15.52 -27.97 45.13
CA PRO A 216 -15.38 -26.54 45.42
C PRO A 216 -14.71 -25.77 44.26
N ALA A 217 -14.13 -26.45 43.27
CA ALA A 217 -13.55 -25.80 42.09
C ALA A 217 -14.53 -25.65 40.92
N ASP A 218 -15.69 -26.33 40.96
CA ASP A 218 -16.69 -26.30 39.88
C ASP A 218 -17.79 -25.28 40.21
N PRO A 219 -17.96 -24.21 39.41
CA PRO A 219 -19.05 -23.26 39.59
C PRO A 219 -20.45 -23.90 39.65
N ASN A 220 -20.68 -25.03 38.95
CA ASN A 220 -21.98 -25.69 38.92
C ASN A 220 -22.33 -26.37 40.26
N SER A 221 -21.33 -26.70 41.08
CA SER A 221 -21.54 -27.26 42.42
C SER A 221 -22.38 -26.34 43.32
N TYR A 222 -22.37 -25.04 43.05
CA TYR A 222 -22.98 -23.99 43.86
C TYR A 222 -24.45 -23.71 43.49
N ALA A 223 -24.93 -24.24 42.36
CA ALA A 223 -26.21 -23.86 41.77
C ALA A 223 -27.45 -24.12 42.65
N ASP A 224 -27.40 -25.13 43.53
CA ASP A 224 -28.53 -25.51 44.40
C ASP A 224 -28.32 -25.15 45.88
N CYS A 225 -27.43 -24.20 46.16
CA CYS A 225 -27.10 -23.80 47.53
C CYS A 225 -28.00 -22.67 48.02
N ALA A 226 -28.57 -22.83 49.21
CA ALA A 226 -29.44 -21.82 49.80
C ALA A 226 -28.60 -20.66 50.39
N VAL A 227 -28.81 -19.41 49.94
CA VAL A 227 -28.06 -18.22 50.39
C VAL A 227 -28.43 -17.85 51.83
N VAL A 228 -27.44 -17.77 52.72
CA VAL A 228 -27.59 -17.30 54.10
C VAL A 228 -26.44 -16.38 54.44
N ASP A 229 -26.70 -15.10 54.72
CA ASP A 229 -25.73 -14.26 55.41
C ASP A 229 -26.46 -13.23 56.29
N THR A 230 -25.97 -13.02 57.50
CA THR A 230 -26.32 -11.88 58.36
C THR A 230 -25.33 -10.75 58.07
N ASP A 231 -25.81 -9.55 57.77
CA ASP A 231 -24.97 -8.37 57.49
C ASP A 231 -25.65 -7.16 58.12
N LEU A 232 -25.12 -6.66 59.23
CA LEU A 232 -25.57 -5.48 59.95
C LEU A 232 -24.59 -4.34 59.69
N SER A 233 -25.11 -3.16 59.39
CA SER A 233 -24.29 -1.97 59.23
C SER A 233 -24.61 -0.97 60.34
N ILE A 234 -23.59 -0.28 60.84
CA ILE A 234 -23.73 0.82 61.80
C ILE A 234 -23.22 2.12 61.21
N ASN A 235 -23.88 3.23 61.55
CA ASN A 235 -23.44 4.58 61.20
C ASN A 235 -23.64 5.53 62.37
N LYS A 236 -22.71 6.47 62.54
CA LYS A 236 -22.71 7.45 63.62
C LYS A 236 -22.51 8.85 63.05
N THR A 237 -23.40 9.76 63.39
CA THR A 237 -23.40 11.14 62.86
C THR A 237 -23.66 12.16 63.95
N GLY A 238 -23.04 13.34 63.88
CA GLY A 238 -23.23 14.41 64.85
C GLY A 238 -22.58 15.73 64.40
N PRO A 239 -22.57 16.77 65.25
CA PRO A 239 -21.95 18.07 64.93
C PRO A 239 -20.47 17.99 64.55
N THR A 240 -20.07 18.57 63.41
CA THR A 240 -18.65 18.55 62.98
C THR A 240 -17.76 19.47 63.82
N THR A 241 -18.35 20.41 64.56
CA THR A 241 -17.63 21.30 65.48
C THR A 241 -18.23 21.33 66.87
N PHE A 242 -17.43 21.78 67.84
CA PHE A 242 -17.88 21.97 69.21
C PHE A 242 -17.24 23.16 69.90
N GLN A 243 -17.97 23.68 70.89
CA GLN A 243 -17.46 24.67 71.85
C GLN A 243 -17.43 24.03 73.24
N THR A 244 -16.39 24.33 74.01
CA THR A 244 -16.26 23.80 75.37
C THR A 244 -17.40 24.34 76.24
N GLY A 245 -18.14 23.46 76.89
CA GLY A 245 -19.26 23.80 77.77
C GLY A 245 -20.62 23.98 77.08
N VAL A 246 -20.69 23.88 75.75
CA VAL A 246 -21.95 24.05 74.98
C VAL A 246 -22.52 22.68 74.60
N ARG A 247 -23.82 22.45 74.85
CA ARG A 247 -24.51 21.20 74.45
C ARG A 247 -24.45 20.99 72.93
N PHE A 248 -24.31 19.73 72.50
CA PHE A 248 -24.53 19.41 71.09
C PHE A 248 -25.97 19.65 70.68
N ASN A 249 -26.14 20.46 69.65
CA ASN A 249 -27.43 20.74 69.03
C ASN A 249 -27.27 20.78 67.50
N PRO A 250 -27.73 19.75 66.75
CA PRO A 250 -28.44 18.57 67.25
C PRO A 250 -27.53 17.61 68.06
N ALA A 251 -28.13 16.76 68.89
CA ALA A 251 -27.47 15.61 69.49
C ALA A 251 -26.91 14.66 68.41
N TYR A 252 -25.89 13.86 68.73
CA TYR A 252 -25.39 12.88 67.76
C TYR A 252 -26.26 11.62 67.77
N THR A 253 -26.31 10.94 66.64
CA THR A 253 -27.15 9.76 66.38
C THR A 253 -26.31 8.55 65.99
N ILE A 254 -26.83 7.36 66.30
CA ILE A 254 -26.29 6.05 65.93
C ILE A 254 -27.42 5.30 65.24
N THR A 255 -27.20 4.86 64.01
CA THR A 255 -28.19 4.09 63.23
C THR A 255 -27.61 2.71 62.92
N MET A 256 -28.40 1.66 63.12
CA MET A 256 -28.05 0.27 62.82
C MET A 256 -29.14 -0.37 61.97
N TRP A 257 -28.77 -1.15 60.96
CA TRP A 257 -29.71 -1.81 60.05
C TRP A 257 -29.14 -3.08 59.42
N ASN A 258 -30.00 -3.95 58.91
CA ASN A 258 -29.63 -5.26 58.37
C ASN A 258 -29.54 -5.23 56.84
N LYS A 259 -28.34 -5.22 56.27
CA LYS A 259 -28.05 -5.36 54.85
C LYS A 259 -28.10 -6.80 54.34
N GLY A 260 -28.15 -7.79 55.24
CA GLY A 260 -28.24 -9.21 54.87
C GLY A 260 -29.58 -9.54 54.21
N PRO A 261 -29.66 -10.60 53.39
CA PRO A 261 -30.89 -10.97 52.68
C PRO A 261 -32.02 -11.51 53.57
N ASN A 262 -31.77 -11.76 54.86
CA ASN A 262 -32.73 -12.36 55.79
C ASN A 262 -32.88 -11.53 57.09
N PRO A 263 -34.08 -11.48 57.70
CA PRO A 263 -34.30 -10.82 58.99
C PRO A 263 -33.45 -11.43 60.12
N LEU A 264 -33.01 -10.61 61.07
CA LEU A 264 -32.16 -11.01 62.20
C LEU A 264 -32.86 -10.83 63.55
N SER A 265 -32.68 -11.75 64.49
CA SER A 265 -33.07 -11.56 65.90
C SER A 265 -31.86 -11.23 66.79
N ASN A 266 -32.07 -10.53 67.90
CA ASN A 266 -31.02 -10.21 68.89
C ASN A 266 -29.87 -9.34 68.34
N ALA A 267 -30.16 -8.38 67.46
CA ALA A 267 -29.13 -7.46 66.96
C ALA A 267 -28.56 -6.61 68.11
N THR A 268 -27.22 -6.56 68.24
CA THR A 268 -26.54 -5.82 69.33
C THR A 268 -25.41 -4.92 68.85
N PHE A 269 -25.29 -3.74 69.46
CA PHE A 269 -24.14 -2.85 69.32
C PHE A 269 -23.75 -2.20 70.66
N ALA A 270 -22.53 -1.69 70.74
CA ALA A 270 -22.01 -0.93 71.88
C ALA A 270 -21.41 0.42 71.45
N ASP A 271 -21.55 1.45 72.29
CA ASP A 271 -20.93 2.77 72.14
C ASP A 271 -20.22 3.16 73.44
N THR A 272 -18.90 3.30 73.40
CA THR A 272 -18.10 3.69 74.57
C THR A 272 -17.71 5.14 74.47
N LEU A 273 -18.25 5.98 75.37
CA LEU A 273 -18.11 7.42 75.25
C LEU A 273 -16.71 7.93 75.66
N PRO A 274 -16.06 8.78 74.85
CA PRO A 274 -14.79 9.43 75.19
C PRO A 274 -14.84 10.23 76.49
N ALA A 275 -13.69 10.35 77.17
CA ALA A 275 -13.56 11.22 78.33
C ALA A 275 -13.87 12.69 77.99
N GLY A 276 -14.52 13.42 78.91
CA GLY A 276 -14.90 14.83 78.69
C GLY A 276 -16.21 15.05 77.93
N LEU A 277 -17.05 14.02 77.78
CA LEU A 277 -18.45 14.15 77.36
C LEU A 277 -19.39 13.88 78.55
N ASN A 278 -20.15 14.89 78.97
CA ASN A 278 -21.20 14.74 79.97
C ASN A 278 -22.51 14.34 79.29
N VAL A 279 -23.07 13.18 79.65
CA VAL A 279 -24.31 12.65 79.05
C VAL A 279 -25.54 13.19 79.76
N HIS A 280 -26.51 13.65 78.98
CA HIS A 280 -27.80 14.13 79.46
C HIS A 280 -28.97 13.23 79.04
N GLY A 281 -28.80 12.42 77.99
CA GLY A 281 -29.79 11.45 77.56
C GLY A 281 -29.25 10.47 76.53
N PHE A 282 -29.73 9.21 76.59
CA PHE A 282 -29.47 8.16 75.60
C PHE A 282 -30.80 7.45 75.31
N THR A 283 -31.35 7.65 74.12
CA THR A 283 -32.66 7.12 73.73
C THR A 283 -32.55 6.32 72.45
N CYS A 284 -33.21 5.16 72.35
CA CYS A 284 -33.23 4.32 71.16
C CYS A 284 -34.66 4.01 70.72
N THR A 285 -34.87 3.98 69.41
CA THR A 285 -36.15 3.70 68.77
C THR A 285 -35.92 2.73 67.61
N ALA A 286 -36.67 1.62 67.60
CA ALA A 286 -36.72 0.71 66.46
C ALA A 286 -37.82 1.14 65.49
N PHE A 287 -37.61 0.94 64.19
CA PHE A 287 -38.55 1.30 63.13
C PHE A 287 -38.93 0.07 62.32
N ASP A 288 -40.19 0.01 61.88
CA ASP A 288 -40.72 -1.06 61.04
C ASP A 288 -40.41 -0.87 59.54
N ALA A 289 -40.90 -1.78 58.69
CA ALA A 289 -40.74 -1.72 57.23
C ALA A 289 -41.27 -0.44 56.57
N ASN A 290 -42.24 0.24 57.21
CA ASN A 290 -42.79 1.50 56.72
C ASN A 290 -42.06 2.72 57.31
N GLY A 291 -41.04 2.51 58.14
CA GLY A 291 -40.31 3.57 58.82
C GLY A 291 -41.10 4.18 59.99
N ASN A 292 -42.10 3.49 60.52
CA ASN A 292 -42.83 3.94 61.71
C ASN A 292 -42.14 3.45 62.98
N PRO A 293 -42.09 4.26 64.07
CA PRO A 293 -41.59 3.81 65.36
C PRO A 293 -42.37 2.60 65.87
N MET A 294 -41.66 1.54 66.20
CA MET A 294 -42.24 0.36 66.85
C MET A 294 -42.56 0.71 68.31
N SER A 295 -43.72 0.26 68.81
CA SER A 295 -44.00 0.36 70.24
C SER A 295 -43.02 -0.50 71.04
N ASN A 296 -42.55 -0.03 72.19
CA ASN A 296 -41.48 -0.68 72.98
C ASN A 296 -41.72 -2.18 73.28
N GLY A 297 -42.99 -2.60 73.39
CA GLY A 297 -43.35 -4.00 73.61
C GLY A 297 -43.13 -4.93 72.40
N ALA A 298 -43.08 -4.40 71.17
CA ALA A 298 -42.84 -5.17 69.95
C ALA A 298 -41.35 -5.26 69.58
N ALA A 299 -40.54 -4.27 69.96
CA ALA A 299 -39.10 -4.22 69.67
C ALA A 299 -38.21 -4.90 70.73
N ASN A 300 -38.74 -5.06 71.96
CA ASN A 300 -38.05 -5.66 73.10
C ASN A 300 -36.60 -5.14 73.28
N LEU A 301 -36.46 -3.81 73.35
CA LEU A 301 -35.15 -3.15 73.45
C LEU A 301 -34.60 -3.22 74.86
N THR A 302 -33.36 -3.68 75.01
CA THR A 302 -32.60 -3.62 76.27
C THR A 302 -31.41 -2.69 76.09
N VAL A 303 -31.30 -1.67 76.95
CA VAL A 303 -30.13 -0.79 77.03
C VAL A 303 -29.45 -1.04 78.37
N SER A 304 -28.15 -1.35 78.33
CA SER A 304 -27.33 -1.51 79.52
C SER A 304 -26.18 -0.52 79.51
N GLU A 305 -25.89 0.09 80.66
CA GLU A 305 -24.76 0.99 80.85
C GLU A 305 -23.81 0.41 81.90
N ARG A 306 -22.52 0.35 81.56
CA ARG A 306 -21.45 0.10 82.53
C ARG A 306 -20.23 0.93 82.17
N ASN A 307 -19.77 1.78 83.08
CA ASN A 307 -18.53 2.55 82.93
C ASN A 307 -18.47 3.38 81.62
N ARG A 308 -19.53 4.12 81.27
CA ARG A 308 -19.68 4.92 80.04
C ARG A 308 -19.72 4.12 78.72
N ALA A 309 -19.82 2.80 78.79
CA ALA A 309 -20.15 1.95 77.66
C ALA A 309 -21.66 1.63 77.67
N TYR A 310 -22.35 2.07 76.62
CA TYR A 310 -23.76 1.78 76.38
C TYR A 310 -23.87 0.61 75.40
N ALA A 311 -24.46 -0.50 75.82
CA ALA A 311 -24.76 -1.63 74.96
C ALA A 311 -26.28 -1.73 74.75
N VAL A 312 -26.69 -1.90 73.48
CA VAL A 312 -28.08 -1.95 73.06
C VAL A 312 -28.34 -3.29 72.39
N THR A 313 -29.40 -3.98 72.83
CA THR A 313 -29.87 -5.26 72.28
C THR A 313 -31.31 -5.15 71.82
N MET A 314 -31.60 -5.55 70.58
CA MET A 314 -32.95 -5.69 70.06
C MET A 314 -33.45 -7.13 70.23
N GLY A 315 -34.36 -7.39 71.16
CA GLY A 315 -34.95 -8.72 71.32
C GLY A 315 -35.97 -9.10 70.23
N GLY A 316 -36.48 -8.13 69.45
CA GLY A 316 -37.34 -8.34 68.28
C GLY A 316 -36.57 -8.64 66.99
N LEU A 317 -37.32 -8.87 65.89
CA LEU A 317 -36.73 -9.03 64.55
C LEU A 317 -36.34 -7.67 63.95
N LEU A 318 -35.11 -7.57 63.46
CA LEU A 318 -34.64 -6.51 62.59
C LEU A 318 -34.74 -6.99 61.14
N GLU A 319 -35.79 -6.51 60.46
CA GLU A 319 -36.07 -6.79 59.05
C GLU A 319 -34.98 -6.22 58.13
N VAL A 320 -34.93 -6.76 56.91
CA VAL A 320 -33.92 -6.38 55.90
C VAL A 320 -34.11 -4.93 55.45
N ASN A 321 -33.01 -4.20 55.44
CA ASN A 321 -32.87 -2.87 54.88
C ASN A 321 -31.50 -2.78 54.18
N ALA A 322 -31.43 -3.16 52.90
CA ALA A 322 -30.19 -3.25 52.13
C ALA A 322 -29.58 -1.89 51.72
N SER A 323 -29.82 -0.83 52.49
CA SER A 323 -29.30 0.50 52.22
C SER A 323 -27.78 0.55 52.32
N THR A 324 -27.13 1.16 51.32
CA THR A 324 -25.67 1.35 51.26
C THR A 324 -25.18 2.44 52.21
N SER A 325 -26.08 3.30 52.71
CA SER A 325 -25.82 4.35 53.70
C SER A 325 -26.83 4.28 54.84
N ALA A 326 -26.64 5.05 55.90
CA ALA A 326 -27.59 5.11 57.01
C ALA A 326 -29.02 5.40 56.51
N PRO A 327 -29.96 4.46 56.66
CA PRO A 327 -31.29 4.61 56.11
C PRO A 327 -32.08 5.62 56.95
N THR A 328 -32.79 6.52 56.27
CA THR A 328 -33.76 7.42 56.90
C THR A 328 -35.19 6.87 56.86
N THR A 329 -35.41 5.78 56.11
CA THR A 329 -36.70 5.09 55.95
C THR A 329 -36.53 3.57 56.06
N GLY A 330 -37.62 2.85 56.36
CA GLY A 330 -37.62 1.39 56.51
C GLY A 330 -37.06 0.88 57.85
N PRO A 331 -36.84 -0.45 57.95
CA PRO A 331 -36.44 -1.09 59.21
C PRO A 331 -35.05 -0.66 59.66
N ARG A 332 -34.94 -0.17 60.89
CA ARG A 332 -33.66 0.22 61.50
C ARG A 332 -33.80 0.39 63.01
N LEU A 333 -32.68 0.41 63.70
CA LEU A 333 -32.56 0.94 65.05
C LEU A 333 -31.86 2.30 65.00
N GLU A 334 -32.41 3.29 65.68
CA GLU A 334 -31.83 4.63 65.77
C GLU A 334 -31.72 5.04 67.23
N CYS A 335 -30.53 5.43 67.65
CA CYS A 335 -30.26 5.93 68.99
C CYS A 335 -29.76 7.38 68.93
N THR A 336 -30.30 8.24 69.78
CA THR A 336 -29.89 9.63 69.95
C THR A 336 -29.20 9.81 71.29
N VAL A 337 -28.05 10.49 71.30
CA VAL A 337 -27.26 10.73 72.51
C VAL A 337 -26.96 12.21 72.69
N ASP A 338 -27.56 12.79 73.73
CA ASP A 338 -27.44 14.20 74.10
C ASP A 338 -26.30 14.37 75.10
N VAL A 339 -25.28 15.16 74.72
CA VAL A 339 -24.06 15.37 75.53
C VAL A 339 -23.56 16.82 75.50
N THR A 340 -22.79 17.19 76.52
CA THR A 340 -22.00 18.45 76.58
C THR A 340 -20.51 18.14 76.63
N PRO A 341 -19.70 18.64 75.68
CA PRO A 341 -18.24 18.61 75.77
C PRO A 341 -17.71 19.49 76.89
N THR A 342 -16.86 18.93 77.75
CA THR A 342 -16.14 19.64 78.82
C THR A 342 -14.62 19.50 78.68
N THR A 343 -14.16 18.86 77.61
CA THR A 343 -12.74 18.63 77.33
C THR A 343 -12.03 19.88 76.83
N THR A 344 -10.72 19.98 77.11
CA THR A 344 -9.82 20.96 76.49
C THR A 344 -9.20 20.46 75.18
N ALA A 345 -9.42 19.19 74.82
CA ALA A 345 -8.96 18.62 73.56
C ALA A 345 -9.52 19.39 72.36
N LEU A 346 -8.76 19.43 71.27
CA LEU A 346 -9.21 20.13 70.05
C LEU A 346 -10.08 19.27 69.14
N SER A 347 -10.21 17.97 69.43
CA SER A 347 -11.13 17.08 68.74
C SER A 347 -11.66 16.02 69.68
N ILE A 348 -12.88 15.56 69.43
CA ILE A 348 -13.52 14.45 70.11
C ILE A 348 -13.88 13.42 69.05
N THR A 349 -13.40 12.19 69.18
CA THR A 349 -13.77 11.07 68.33
C THR A 349 -14.50 10.03 69.17
N ASN A 350 -15.74 9.69 68.80
CA ASN A 350 -16.55 8.66 69.46
C ASN A 350 -16.85 7.51 68.49
N THR A 351 -16.77 6.26 68.94
CA THR A 351 -16.87 5.06 68.10
C THR A 351 -17.90 4.08 68.65
N ALA A 352 -18.87 3.72 67.81
CA ALA A 352 -19.82 2.65 68.07
C ALA A 352 -19.42 1.37 67.29
N THR A 353 -19.75 0.20 67.82
CA THR A 353 -19.34 -1.12 67.29
C THR A 353 -20.45 -2.16 67.42
N ILE A 354 -20.74 -2.88 66.34
CA ILE A 354 -21.62 -4.06 66.33
C ILE A 354 -20.91 -5.22 67.04
N THR A 355 -21.67 -5.97 67.85
CA THR A 355 -21.10 -7.00 68.76
C THR A 355 -21.63 -8.41 68.50
N VAL A 356 -22.43 -8.61 67.44
CA VAL A 356 -22.87 -9.93 66.94
C VAL A 356 -22.00 -10.41 65.78
N ASN A 357 -22.13 -11.70 65.41
CA ASN A 357 -21.45 -12.27 64.25
C ASN A 357 -22.04 -11.70 62.95
N ASP A 358 -21.17 -11.20 62.07
CA ASP A 358 -21.52 -10.41 60.89
C ASP A 358 -20.68 -10.83 59.67
N ARG A 359 -21.29 -10.95 58.49
CA ARG A 359 -20.58 -11.27 57.24
C ARG A 359 -19.65 -10.14 56.79
N ASP A 360 -20.07 -8.88 56.97
CA ASP A 360 -19.30 -7.71 56.56
C ASP A 360 -18.76 -6.97 57.79
N THR A 361 -17.60 -7.41 58.27
CA THR A 361 -16.98 -6.72 59.41
C THR A 361 -16.53 -5.28 59.09
N THR A 362 -16.52 -4.86 57.82
CA THR A 362 -16.05 -3.52 57.43
C THR A 362 -17.05 -2.42 57.81
N ASN A 363 -18.32 -2.77 57.98
CA ASN A 363 -19.40 -1.84 58.32
C ASN A 363 -19.87 -1.99 59.79
N ASN A 364 -19.14 -2.77 60.59
CA ASN A 364 -19.42 -3.04 62.01
C ASN A 364 -18.96 -1.95 62.97
N THR A 365 -18.21 -0.96 62.51
CA THR A 365 -17.76 0.16 63.35
C THR A 365 -18.06 1.47 62.67
N SER A 366 -18.54 2.45 63.43
CA SER A 366 -18.68 3.81 62.94
C SER A 366 -18.16 4.80 63.96
N SER A 367 -17.24 5.66 63.51
CA SER A 367 -16.68 6.74 64.31
C SER A 367 -17.19 8.09 63.81
N TRP A 368 -17.42 9.01 64.74
CA TRP A 368 -17.73 10.39 64.44
C TRP A 368 -16.73 11.29 65.17
N THR A 369 -16.24 12.33 64.48
CA THR A 369 -15.29 13.29 65.04
C THR A 369 -15.85 14.71 65.00
N SER A 370 -15.70 15.44 66.09
CA SER A 370 -16.03 16.87 66.20
C SER A 370 -14.78 17.67 66.56
N VAL A 371 -14.57 18.82 65.92
CA VAL A 371 -13.38 19.66 66.11
C VAL A 371 -13.74 20.94 66.87
N ARG A 372 -12.89 21.35 67.79
CA ARG A 372 -13.10 22.52 68.61
C ARG A 372 -13.01 23.80 67.78
N GLU A 373 -14.01 24.67 67.86
CA GLU A 373 -14.08 25.89 67.01
C GLU A 373 -13.72 27.19 67.73
N ASP A 374 -13.67 27.23 69.06
CA ASP A 374 -13.30 28.40 69.88
C ASP A 374 -11.78 28.59 69.99
N VAL A 375 -11.06 28.51 68.87
CA VAL A 375 -9.58 28.59 68.77
C VAL A 375 -9.12 29.39 67.55
N VAL A 376 -7.81 29.64 67.43
CA VAL A 376 -7.25 30.07 66.14
C VAL A 376 -7.18 28.88 65.20
N SER A 377 -7.68 29.02 63.97
CA SER A 377 -7.71 27.95 62.99
C SER A 377 -7.14 28.39 61.64
N VAL A 378 -6.73 27.41 60.84
CA VAL A 378 -6.36 27.60 59.44
C VAL A 378 -7.23 26.71 58.55
N THR A 379 -7.67 27.25 57.42
CA THR A 379 -8.21 26.48 56.30
C THR A 379 -7.37 26.76 55.05
N LYS A 380 -7.41 25.86 54.08
CA LYS A 380 -6.58 25.96 52.88
C LYS A 380 -7.38 25.57 51.65
N THR A 381 -7.28 26.36 50.60
CA THR A 381 -7.91 26.12 49.30
C THR A 381 -6.89 26.28 48.17
N GLY A 382 -7.13 25.58 47.06
CA GLY A 382 -6.36 25.64 45.84
C GLY A 382 -7.20 25.13 44.67
N PRO A 383 -6.71 25.26 43.43
CA PRO A 383 -7.46 24.78 42.28
C PRO A 383 -7.53 23.24 42.28
N ALA A 384 -8.64 22.70 41.74
CA ALA A 384 -8.82 21.26 41.58
C ALA A 384 -7.80 20.66 40.59
N SER A 385 -7.43 21.43 39.56
CA SER A 385 -6.37 21.09 38.61
C SER A 385 -5.52 22.31 38.26
N ALA A 386 -4.25 22.08 37.92
CA ALA A 386 -3.34 23.11 37.42
C ALA A 386 -2.38 22.52 36.39
N VAL A 387 -1.86 23.36 35.50
CA VAL A 387 -0.97 22.93 34.41
C VAL A 387 0.49 23.02 34.86
N VAL A 388 1.26 21.96 34.62
CA VAL A 388 2.70 21.93 34.90
C VAL A 388 3.42 23.05 34.14
N GLY A 389 4.33 23.75 34.82
CA GLY A 389 5.07 24.89 34.27
C GLY A 389 4.29 26.22 34.26
N GLN A 390 2.98 26.21 34.51
CA GLN A 390 2.17 27.42 34.67
C GLN A 390 1.99 27.80 36.14
N GLY A 391 1.83 29.09 36.42
CA GLY A 391 1.58 29.60 37.76
C GLY A 391 0.13 29.36 38.21
N PHE A 392 -0.05 28.99 39.48
CA PHE A 392 -1.36 28.89 40.14
C PHE A 392 -1.27 29.36 41.60
N THR A 393 -2.37 29.36 42.36
CA THR A 393 -2.38 29.90 43.73
C THR A 393 -2.95 28.93 44.77
N TYR A 394 -2.42 29.02 45.98
CA TYR A 394 -3.05 28.48 47.19
C TYR A 394 -3.48 29.63 48.09
N GLN A 395 -4.63 29.51 48.75
CA GLN A 395 -5.09 30.44 49.77
C GLN A 395 -5.14 29.74 51.12
N LEU A 396 -4.54 30.35 52.14
CA LEU A 396 -4.61 29.90 53.53
C LEU A 396 -5.41 30.93 54.33
N THR A 397 -6.61 30.57 54.77
CA THR A 397 -7.47 31.45 55.58
C THR A 397 -7.22 31.14 57.05
N VAL A 398 -6.66 32.10 57.76
CA VAL A 398 -6.46 32.05 59.21
C VAL A 398 -7.63 32.74 59.87
N ALA A 399 -8.31 32.10 60.81
CA ALA A 399 -9.43 32.65 61.57
C ALA A 399 -9.11 32.69 63.07
N ASN A 400 -9.48 33.77 63.77
CA ASN A 400 -9.38 33.83 65.23
C ASN A 400 -10.75 33.75 65.87
N ASN A 401 -11.12 32.56 66.32
CA ASN A 401 -12.38 32.31 67.04
C ASN A 401 -12.18 32.16 68.55
N SER A 402 -10.98 32.44 69.05
CA SER A 402 -10.55 32.09 70.43
C SER A 402 -11.09 32.99 71.55
N GLY A 403 -12.15 33.76 71.28
CA GLY A 403 -12.79 34.69 72.24
C GLY A 403 -11.89 35.84 72.72
N SER A 404 -10.66 35.93 72.22
CA SER A 404 -9.64 36.90 72.63
C SER A 404 -8.81 37.35 71.44
N THR A 405 -8.31 38.58 71.48
CA THR A 405 -7.39 39.13 70.47
C THR A 405 -6.05 38.39 70.48
N LYS A 406 -5.48 38.12 69.29
CA LYS A 406 -4.20 37.41 69.11
C LYS A 406 -3.18 38.24 68.33
N ASN A 407 -1.90 37.95 68.56
CA ASN A 407 -0.77 38.54 67.86
C ASN A 407 0.32 37.50 67.54
N GLY A 408 1.12 37.75 66.51
CA GLY A 408 2.27 36.89 66.17
C GLY A 408 1.90 35.47 65.74
N ILE A 409 0.82 35.31 64.98
CA ILE A 409 0.40 34.00 64.46
C ILE A 409 1.40 33.51 63.41
N ILE A 410 1.84 32.26 63.59
CA ILE A 410 2.73 31.55 62.67
C ILE A 410 1.93 30.46 61.98
N VAL A 411 1.90 30.50 60.65
CA VAL A 411 1.36 29.43 59.80
C VAL A 411 2.52 28.72 59.12
N LEU A 412 2.64 27.43 59.34
CA LEU A 412 3.55 26.57 58.59
C LEU A 412 2.81 26.02 57.36
N ASP A 413 3.44 26.00 56.19
CA ASP A 413 2.91 25.41 54.95
C ASP A 413 3.96 24.48 54.33
N GLN A 414 3.70 23.18 54.28
CA GLN A 414 4.59 22.19 53.68
C GLN A 414 4.21 21.99 52.21
N LEU A 415 5.00 22.59 51.31
CA LEU A 415 4.80 22.42 49.88
C LEU A 415 5.09 20.97 49.46
N PRO A 416 4.35 20.43 48.48
CA PRO A 416 4.69 19.18 47.81
C PRO A 416 6.08 19.27 47.13
N PRO A 417 6.82 18.16 46.99
CA PRO A 417 8.19 18.16 46.45
C PRO A 417 8.36 18.84 45.09
N SER A 418 7.34 18.79 44.24
CA SER A 418 7.36 19.36 42.88
C SER A 418 6.90 20.80 42.77
N VAL A 419 6.47 21.41 43.89
CA VAL A 419 5.87 22.75 43.94
C VAL A 419 6.83 23.75 44.53
N THR A 420 6.96 24.91 43.89
CA THR A 420 7.76 26.05 44.34
C THR A 420 6.85 27.26 44.52
N ALA A 421 6.86 27.87 45.71
CA ALA A 421 6.19 29.15 45.94
C ALA A 421 7.07 30.32 45.49
N THR A 422 6.51 31.21 44.67
CA THR A 422 7.19 32.37 44.09
C THR A 422 6.79 33.69 44.75
N SER A 423 5.61 33.76 45.37
CA SER A 423 5.13 34.96 46.05
C SER A 423 4.21 34.62 47.22
N ALA A 424 4.10 35.55 48.17
CA ALA A 424 3.16 35.50 49.28
C ALA A 424 2.57 36.90 49.53
N ALA A 425 1.25 36.98 49.69
CA ALA A 425 0.52 38.19 50.05
C ALA A 425 -0.53 37.88 51.10
N VAL A 426 -0.99 38.87 51.88
CA VAL A 426 -2.09 38.71 52.84
C VAL A 426 -3.19 39.73 52.59
N SER A 427 -4.45 39.34 52.81
CA SER A 427 -5.62 40.20 52.60
C SER A 427 -5.63 41.46 53.46
N GLU A 428 -4.99 41.43 54.63
CA GLU A 428 -4.88 42.57 55.55
C GLU A 428 -3.60 42.48 56.39
N GLY A 429 -2.90 43.60 56.56
CA GLY A 429 -1.62 43.67 57.26
C GLY A 429 -0.44 43.24 56.39
N THR A 430 0.59 42.65 57.03
CA THR A 430 1.78 42.14 56.32
C THR A 430 2.08 40.70 56.72
N VAL A 431 2.55 39.90 55.77
CA VAL A 431 2.96 38.50 55.97
C VAL A 431 4.40 38.33 55.52
N ASN A 432 5.20 37.66 56.34
CA ASN A 432 6.58 37.29 56.01
C ASN A 432 6.68 35.76 55.95
N CYS A 433 6.87 35.21 54.76
CA CYS A 433 7.08 33.78 54.54
C CYS A 433 8.55 33.49 54.23
N THR A 434 9.13 32.50 54.91
CA THR A 434 10.49 32.02 54.67
C THR A 434 10.52 30.98 53.54
N ASN A 435 11.70 30.74 52.97
CA ASN A 435 11.98 29.68 51.97
C ASN A 435 11.18 29.77 50.65
N LEU A 436 10.76 30.96 50.23
CA LEU A 436 10.24 31.18 48.87
C LEU A 436 11.33 30.84 47.83
N GLY A 437 10.91 30.30 46.69
CA GLY A 437 11.80 29.89 45.60
C GLY A 437 12.41 28.49 45.74
N VAL A 438 12.13 27.77 46.82
CA VAL A 438 12.64 26.40 47.05
C VAL A 438 11.52 25.37 46.86
N ALA A 439 11.74 24.38 46.01
CA ALA A 439 10.77 23.31 45.75
C ALA A 439 10.58 22.41 46.98
N GLY A 440 9.33 22.08 47.32
CA GLY A 440 9.01 21.21 48.47
C GLY A 440 9.36 21.81 49.84
N ALA A 441 9.57 23.11 49.92
CA ALA A 441 9.96 23.75 51.18
C ALA A 441 8.84 23.77 52.22
N LEU A 442 9.23 23.68 53.49
CA LEU A 442 8.41 24.11 54.61
C LEU A 442 8.48 25.64 54.70
N LEU A 443 7.41 26.31 54.34
CA LEU A 443 7.25 27.74 54.48
C LEU A 443 6.82 28.04 55.92
N SER A 444 7.48 28.99 56.58
CA SER A 444 6.99 29.57 57.84
C SER A 444 6.54 31.01 57.57
N CYS A 445 5.23 31.20 57.55
CA CYS A 445 4.55 32.46 57.28
C CYS A 445 4.10 33.11 58.59
N THR A 446 4.74 34.21 58.95
CA THR A 446 4.41 34.98 60.16
C THR A 446 3.55 36.17 59.78
N LEU A 447 2.38 36.29 60.42
CA LEU A 447 1.56 37.50 60.36
C LEU A 447 2.18 38.52 61.34
N ASN A 448 2.71 39.63 60.81
CA ASN A 448 3.57 40.55 61.56
C ASN A 448 2.85 41.20 62.76
N GLN A 449 3.66 41.51 63.79
CA GLN A 449 3.27 42.05 65.09
C GLN A 449 2.88 43.54 65.09
N ASN A 450 3.14 44.29 64.02
CA ASN A 450 2.90 45.74 63.96
C ASN A 450 1.69 46.07 63.05
N ALA A 451 0.51 46.08 63.68
CA ALA A 451 -0.82 46.52 63.23
C ALA A 451 -1.65 45.60 62.29
N PRO A 452 -3.00 45.59 62.45
CA PRO A 452 -3.76 45.68 63.71
C PRO A 452 -3.77 44.32 64.44
N ASP A 453 -4.13 44.36 65.71
CA ASP A 453 -4.53 43.21 66.51
C ASP A 453 -5.44 42.24 65.73
N PHE A 454 -5.17 40.93 65.78
CA PHE A 454 -6.05 39.96 65.13
C PHE A 454 -7.26 39.71 66.02
N LEU A 455 -8.30 40.52 65.80
CA LEU A 455 -9.51 40.57 66.62
C LEU A 455 -10.26 39.24 66.61
N THR A 456 -10.93 38.94 67.71
CA THR A 456 -11.84 37.79 67.78
C THR A 456 -12.94 37.90 66.73
N GLY A 457 -13.27 36.79 66.07
CA GLY A 457 -14.25 36.70 64.99
C GLY A 457 -13.77 37.18 63.61
N THR A 458 -12.50 37.55 63.45
CA THR A 458 -11.94 38.01 62.15
C THR A 458 -11.12 36.92 61.45
N SER A 459 -10.92 37.07 60.14
CA SER A 459 -10.10 36.18 59.32
C SER A 459 -9.14 36.95 58.41
N ARG A 460 -7.98 36.35 58.11
CA ARG A 460 -7.00 36.86 57.14
C ARG A 460 -6.63 35.78 56.15
N VAL A 461 -6.46 36.12 54.87
CA VAL A 461 -6.16 35.16 53.80
C VAL A 461 -4.74 35.39 53.29
N ILE A 462 -3.87 34.40 53.45
CA ILE A 462 -2.53 34.36 52.84
C ILE A 462 -2.66 33.74 51.46
N THR A 463 -2.35 34.48 50.40
CA THR A 463 -2.32 33.98 49.02
C THR A 463 -0.88 33.68 48.61
N LEU A 464 -0.60 32.43 48.30
CA LEU A 464 0.69 31.95 47.78
C LEU A 464 0.60 31.79 46.27
N GLY A 465 1.45 32.48 45.52
CA GLY A 465 1.70 32.19 44.10
C GLY A 465 2.69 31.03 43.99
N VAL A 466 2.35 29.99 43.25
CA VAL A 466 3.14 28.76 43.13
C VAL A 466 3.24 28.30 41.68
N SER A 467 4.23 27.47 41.39
CA SER A 467 4.37 26.73 40.12
C SER A 467 4.77 25.30 40.42
N ALA A 468 4.49 24.37 39.50
CA ALA A 468 4.86 22.97 39.67
C ALA A 468 5.61 22.42 38.45
N SER A 469 6.52 21.48 38.70
CA SER A 469 7.46 20.94 37.72
C SER A 469 7.15 19.52 37.23
N THR A 470 6.28 18.79 37.94
CA THR A 470 5.94 17.40 37.59
C THR A 470 4.43 17.16 37.65
N PRO A 471 3.85 16.37 36.73
CA PRO A 471 2.43 16.00 36.77
C PRO A 471 2.13 15.05 37.94
N GLY A 472 0.85 14.95 38.32
CA GLY A 472 0.37 14.06 39.37
C GLY A 472 -0.51 14.76 40.41
N ALA A 473 -1.15 13.96 41.27
CA ALA A 473 -1.93 14.48 42.39
C ALA A 473 -0.99 14.92 43.52
N ILE A 474 -1.16 16.15 43.98
CA ILE A 474 -0.39 16.72 45.09
C ILE A 474 -1.35 17.20 46.19
N THR A 475 -0.88 17.17 47.43
CA THR A 475 -1.60 17.72 48.58
C THR A 475 -0.66 18.67 49.32
N ASN A 476 -1.05 19.95 49.38
CA ASN A 476 -0.31 20.96 50.13
C ASN A 476 -0.94 21.07 51.53
N HIS A 477 -0.11 21.06 52.58
CA HIS A 477 -0.55 21.03 53.97
C HIS A 477 -0.17 22.31 54.70
N ALA A 478 -1.08 22.86 55.50
CA ALA A 478 -0.87 24.01 56.37
C ALA A 478 -1.18 23.69 57.84
N ALA A 479 -0.52 24.37 58.77
CA ALA A 479 -0.76 24.23 60.21
C ALA A 479 -0.56 25.56 60.96
N THR A 480 -1.39 25.81 61.98
CA THR A 480 -1.27 26.96 62.89
C THR A 480 -1.50 26.55 64.35
N SER A 481 -0.96 27.33 65.29
CA SER A 481 -1.15 27.14 66.73
C SER A 481 -2.56 27.57 67.16
N PRO A 482 -3.37 26.67 67.77
CA PRO A 482 -4.73 26.96 68.22
C PRO A 482 -4.82 28.03 69.31
N GLY A 483 -3.74 28.18 70.10
CA GLY A 483 -3.61 29.25 71.08
C GLY A 483 -3.40 30.64 70.47
N GLY A 484 -3.12 30.71 69.17
CA GLY A 484 -2.88 31.96 68.43
C GLY A 484 -1.52 32.59 68.69
N SER A 485 -0.58 31.85 69.30
CA SER A 485 0.79 32.28 69.56
C SER A 485 1.76 31.11 69.41
N GLY A 486 3.00 31.43 68.99
CA GLY A 486 4.09 30.46 68.84
C GLY A 486 3.98 29.56 67.60
N THR A 487 4.99 28.72 67.41
CA THR A 487 4.99 27.70 66.35
C THR A 487 3.99 26.59 66.66
N PRO A 488 3.30 26.05 65.65
CA PRO A 488 2.44 24.87 65.82
C PRO A 488 3.17 23.71 66.50
N ALA A 489 2.48 22.95 67.36
CA ALA A 489 3.08 21.84 68.10
C ALA A 489 3.43 20.64 67.20
N SER A 490 2.83 20.56 66.01
CA SER A 490 3.16 19.59 64.98
C SER A 490 3.32 20.27 63.62
N ASN A 491 4.24 19.75 62.80
CA ASN A 491 4.41 20.23 61.43
C ASN A 491 3.20 19.85 60.56
N PRO A 492 2.87 20.68 59.55
CA PRO A 492 1.85 20.35 58.58
C PRO A 492 2.21 19.09 57.79
N GLY A 493 1.23 18.20 57.61
CA GLY A 493 1.39 16.96 56.87
C GLY A 493 0.24 15.98 57.15
N PRO A 494 0.30 14.77 56.57
CA PRO A 494 -0.71 13.72 56.78
C PRO A 494 -0.86 13.28 58.24
N LEU A 495 0.22 13.42 59.03
CA LEU A 495 0.26 13.06 60.46
C LEU A 495 0.15 14.29 61.38
N CYS A 496 -0.32 15.43 60.86
CA CYS A 496 -0.53 16.63 61.67
C CYS A 496 -1.50 16.31 62.82
N ASN A 497 -1.07 16.57 64.05
CA ASN A 497 -1.83 16.19 65.23
C ASN A 497 -2.95 17.20 65.48
N THR A 498 -4.13 16.91 64.93
CA THR A 498 -5.32 17.76 65.03
C THR A 498 -5.83 17.95 66.46
N ALA A 499 -5.40 17.12 67.41
CA ALA A 499 -5.74 17.28 68.83
C ALA A 499 -4.98 18.42 69.50
N THR A 500 -3.86 18.89 68.92
CA THR A 500 -3.00 19.95 69.49
C THR A 500 -2.68 21.09 68.51
N THR A 501 -2.96 20.89 67.22
CA THR A 501 -2.60 21.82 66.13
C THR A 501 -3.81 22.00 65.21
N SER A 502 -4.06 23.22 64.71
CA SER A 502 -5.04 23.41 63.64
C SER A 502 -4.37 23.13 62.31
N CYS A 503 -4.86 22.13 61.58
CA CYS A 503 -4.28 21.65 60.33
C CYS A 503 -5.26 21.84 59.17
N ALA A 504 -4.76 22.18 58.00
CA ALA A 504 -5.52 22.25 56.76
C ALA A 504 -4.73 21.64 55.60
N ASN A 505 -5.42 21.28 54.54
CA ASN A 505 -4.78 20.84 53.30
C ASN A 505 -5.62 21.18 52.08
N ALA A 506 -4.97 21.24 50.93
CA ALA A 506 -5.64 21.39 49.63
C ALA A 506 -5.03 20.42 48.62
N ARG A 507 -5.89 19.66 47.92
CA ARG A 507 -5.49 18.73 46.87
C ARG A 507 -5.58 19.40 45.50
N THR A 508 -4.56 19.21 44.67
CA THR A 508 -4.51 19.72 43.29
C THR A 508 -3.99 18.63 42.38
N THR A 509 -4.60 18.48 41.20
CA THR A 509 -4.12 17.56 40.16
C THR A 509 -3.30 18.32 39.13
N LEU A 510 -2.01 18.00 39.02
CA LEU A 510 -1.11 18.61 38.05
C LEU A 510 -1.18 17.84 36.72
N VAL A 511 -1.54 18.53 35.66
CA VAL A 511 -1.67 17.98 34.30
C VAL A 511 -0.63 18.61 33.38
N MET A 512 -0.15 17.84 32.41
CA MET A 512 0.72 18.36 31.35
C MET A 512 -0.10 19.24 30.39
N PRO A 513 0.49 20.25 29.73
CA PRO A 513 -0.17 20.90 28.59
C PRO A 513 -0.39 19.89 27.44
N PRO A 514 -1.38 20.10 26.56
CA PRO A 514 -1.57 19.21 25.43
C PRO A 514 -0.42 19.32 24.42
N THR A 515 -0.20 18.23 23.69
CA THR A 515 0.77 18.18 22.59
C THR A 515 0.07 17.76 21.30
N LEU A 516 0.50 18.34 20.18
CA LEU A 516 -0.01 18.01 18.85
C LEU A 516 1.14 17.61 17.93
N THR A 517 0.96 16.49 17.23
CA THR A 517 1.88 15.96 16.23
C THR A 517 1.18 15.87 14.88
N LEU A 518 1.74 16.49 13.85
CA LEU A 518 1.25 16.38 12.47
C LEU A 518 2.18 15.48 11.65
N VAL A 519 1.61 14.45 11.05
CA VAL A 519 2.35 13.43 10.30
C VAL A 519 1.92 13.42 8.85
N LYS A 520 2.90 13.48 7.95
CA LYS A 520 2.69 13.28 6.51
C LYS A 520 3.05 11.85 6.13
N GLN A 521 2.17 11.22 5.37
CA GLN A 521 2.49 10.03 4.60
C GLN A 521 2.34 10.33 3.10
N VAL A 522 3.21 9.72 2.29
CA VAL A 522 3.18 9.82 0.84
C VAL A 522 3.25 8.42 0.27
N VAL A 523 2.32 8.08 -0.62
CA VAL A 523 2.22 6.77 -1.27
C VAL A 523 2.31 6.95 -2.78
N GLY A 524 3.32 6.34 -3.40
CA GLY A 524 3.55 6.45 -4.84
C GLY A 524 4.14 7.80 -5.28
N GLY A 525 4.44 7.88 -6.57
CA GLY A 525 5.06 9.05 -7.20
C GLY A 525 6.48 9.35 -6.72
N THR A 526 6.96 10.57 -6.98
CA THR A 526 8.34 11.03 -6.71
C THR A 526 8.49 12.05 -5.58
N ALA A 527 7.39 12.51 -4.97
CA ALA A 527 7.42 13.49 -3.88
C ALA A 527 7.75 12.79 -2.56
N THR A 528 8.35 13.54 -1.66
CA THR A 528 8.71 13.11 -0.31
C THR A 528 7.82 13.82 0.71
N THR A 529 7.84 13.38 1.97
CA THR A 529 7.10 14.05 3.05
C THR A 529 7.51 15.51 3.27
N ASN A 530 8.69 15.91 2.80
CA ASN A 530 9.21 17.27 2.93
C ASN A 530 8.59 18.25 1.93
N ASP A 531 7.96 17.75 0.86
CA ASP A 531 7.27 18.56 -0.14
C ASP A 531 5.90 19.06 0.34
N PHE A 532 5.45 18.62 1.53
CA PHE A 532 4.15 18.95 2.11
C PHE A 532 4.33 19.71 3.43
N THR A 533 3.84 20.95 3.48
CA THR A 533 3.77 21.73 4.72
C THR A 533 2.42 21.48 5.38
N LEU A 534 2.44 21.06 6.64
CA LEU A 534 1.24 20.79 7.43
C LEU A 534 0.95 21.97 8.36
N THR A 535 -0.31 22.29 8.55
CA THR A 535 -0.77 23.37 9.43
C THR A 535 -1.90 22.90 10.34
N ALA A 536 -1.86 23.35 11.58
CA ALA A 536 -2.98 23.24 12.52
C ALA A 536 -3.27 24.62 13.09
N ASN A 537 -4.39 25.21 12.67
CA ASN A 537 -4.82 26.53 13.08
C ASN A 537 -5.74 26.42 14.30
N GLY A 538 -5.33 27.01 15.41
CA GLY A 538 -6.08 26.99 16.66
C GLY A 538 -5.51 28.00 17.65
N PRO A 539 -5.75 27.84 18.97
CA PRO A 539 -5.23 28.75 19.99
C PRO A 539 -3.71 28.95 19.97
N THR A 540 -2.95 27.90 19.67
CA THR A 540 -1.50 27.97 19.42
C THR A 540 -1.18 27.43 18.02
N PRO A 541 -1.25 28.27 16.98
CA PRO A 541 -1.09 27.79 15.60
C PRO A 541 0.30 27.20 15.38
N ILE A 542 0.36 26.03 14.73
CA ILE A 542 1.61 25.35 14.36
C ILE A 542 1.65 25.09 12.86
N SER A 543 2.86 25.16 12.29
CA SER A 543 3.11 24.94 10.86
C SER A 543 4.50 24.34 10.65
N GLY A 544 4.63 23.38 9.75
CA GLY A 544 5.91 22.77 9.40
C GLY A 544 5.80 21.47 8.62
N ILE A 545 6.95 20.92 8.25
CA ILE A 545 7.04 19.61 7.61
C ILE A 545 6.99 18.49 8.67
N SER A 546 6.48 17.32 8.28
CA SER A 546 6.38 16.15 9.15
C SER A 546 7.73 15.78 9.76
N GLY A 547 7.76 15.54 11.08
CA GLY A 547 8.97 15.21 11.83
C GLY A 547 9.81 16.42 12.28
N SER A 548 9.45 17.65 11.87
CA SER A 548 10.09 18.86 12.40
C SER A 548 9.65 19.16 13.83
N PRO A 549 10.48 19.80 14.67
CA PRO A 549 10.11 20.17 16.04
C PRO A 549 8.87 21.09 16.12
N ALA A 550 8.60 21.86 15.07
CA ALA A 550 7.46 22.76 15.01
C ALA A 550 6.10 22.02 14.99
N VAL A 551 6.08 20.77 14.54
CA VAL A 551 4.85 19.95 14.42
C VAL A 551 4.99 18.56 15.04
N THR A 552 6.03 18.31 15.84
CA THR A 552 6.24 17.01 16.51
C THR A 552 6.24 17.21 18.01
N GLN A 553 5.24 16.62 18.70
CA GLN A 553 4.98 16.88 20.11
C GLN A 553 4.99 18.38 20.45
N ALA A 554 4.47 19.20 19.54
CA ALA A 554 4.42 20.64 19.73
C ALA A 554 3.47 20.94 20.89
N VAL A 555 3.97 21.63 21.92
CA VAL A 555 3.15 22.04 23.06
C VAL A 555 2.20 23.14 22.61
N VAL A 556 0.91 22.92 22.80
CA VAL A 556 -0.14 23.83 22.37
C VAL A 556 -1.09 24.14 23.54
N SER A 557 -1.87 25.21 23.43
CA SER A 557 -2.96 25.47 24.37
C SER A 557 -4.16 24.56 24.09
N GLU A 558 -4.95 24.27 25.12
CA GLU A 558 -6.21 23.53 24.96
C GLU A 558 -7.16 24.23 23.97
N GLY A 559 -7.90 23.45 23.18
CA GLY A 559 -8.84 23.94 22.19
C GLY A 559 -8.92 23.08 20.93
N THR A 560 -9.65 23.58 19.94
CA THR A 560 -9.83 22.94 18.64
C THR A 560 -8.85 23.49 17.61
N TYR A 561 -8.30 22.61 16.80
CA TYR A 561 -7.35 22.90 15.74
C TYR A 561 -7.91 22.43 14.40
N ASP A 562 -8.00 23.34 13.44
CA ASP A 562 -8.35 23.05 12.05
C ASP A 562 -7.09 22.64 11.28
N LEU A 563 -7.13 21.45 10.70
CA LEU A 563 -6.00 20.79 10.06
C LEU A 563 -6.04 21.01 8.56
N SER A 564 -4.90 21.38 7.98
CA SER A 564 -4.76 21.51 6.54
C SER A 564 -3.33 21.23 6.09
N GLU A 565 -3.19 20.89 4.82
CA GLU A 565 -1.91 20.91 4.14
C GLU A 565 -1.84 22.14 3.24
N GLN A 566 -0.74 22.86 3.29
CA GLN A 566 -0.56 24.08 2.54
C GLN A 566 -0.09 23.76 1.12
N SER A 567 -0.95 24.09 0.15
CA SER A 567 -0.80 23.92 -1.31
C SER A 567 -0.74 22.46 -1.80
N ALA A 568 -1.63 22.13 -2.75
CA ALA A 568 -1.65 20.83 -3.39
C ALA A 568 -0.36 20.61 -4.21
N VAL A 569 0.39 19.56 -3.90
CA VAL A 569 1.48 19.08 -4.76
C VAL A 569 0.85 18.42 -6.00
N ALA A 570 1.16 18.94 -7.18
CA ALA A 570 0.57 18.46 -8.43
C ALA A 570 0.80 16.95 -8.61
N GLY A 571 -0.27 16.23 -8.99
CA GLY A 571 -0.22 14.78 -9.19
C GLY A 571 -0.47 13.93 -7.95
N TYR A 572 -0.85 14.53 -6.80
CA TYR A 572 -1.20 13.79 -5.58
C TYR A 572 -2.65 14.05 -5.16
N ALA A 573 -3.35 12.99 -4.78
CA ALA A 573 -4.65 13.08 -4.13
C ALA A 573 -4.49 13.13 -2.61
N ALA A 574 -5.13 14.09 -1.96
CA ALA A 574 -5.17 14.18 -0.50
C ALA A 574 -6.20 13.22 0.09
N GLY A 575 -5.76 12.39 1.04
CA GLY A 575 -6.65 11.55 1.84
C GLY A 575 -7.36 12.34 2.94
N ALA A 576 -8.17 11.64 3.74
CA ALA A 576 -8.71 12.20 4.96
C ALA A 576 -7.61 12.35 6.03
N TRP A 577 -7.74 13.37 6.87
CA TRP A 577 -7.00 13.45 8.12
C TRP A 577 -7.50 12.37 9.07
N SER A 578 -6.59 11.65 9.73
CA SER A 578 -6.89 10.66 10.75
C SER A 578 -6.12 10.97 12.03
N CYS A 579 -6.84 11.28 13.10
CA CYS A 579 -6.27 11.74 14.36
C CYS A 579 -6.48 10.71 15.47
N THR A 580 -5.43 10.47 16.25
CA THR A 580 -5.47 9.68 17.48
C THR A 580 -5.23 10.59 18.67
N ILE A 581 -6.04 10.47 19.71
CA ILE A 581 -5.82 11.13 21.01
C ILE A 581 -5.34 10.06 21.99
N ASN A 582 -4.19 10.27 22.61
CA ASN A 582 -3.54 9.35 23.54
C ASN A 582 -3.35 7.92 22.99
N GLY A 583 -3.12 7.79 21.68
CA GLY A 583 -2.99 6.49 21.01
C GLY A 583 -4.29 5.68 20.93
N GLY A 584 -5.44 6.31 21.19
CA GLY A 584 -6.76 5.69 21.00
C GLY A 584 -7.11 5.46 19.54
N THR A 585 -8.34 5.00 19.29
CA THR A 585 -8.84 4.73 17.94
C THR A 585 -8.74 5.97 17.06
N PRO A 586 -8.20 5.86 15.83
CA PRO A 586 -8.17 6.96 14.89
C PRO A 586 -9.58 7.43 14.55
N ALA A 587 -9.78 8.75 14.54
CA ALA A 587 -11.00 9.40 14.08
C ALA A 587 -10.69 10.26 12.85
N ASP A 588 -11.50 10.12 11.82
CA ASP A 588 -11.32 10.86 10.58
C ASP A 588 -11.98 12.25 10.68
N GLY A 589 -11.24 13.28 10.26
CA GLY A 589 -11.71 14.65 10.28
C GLY A 589 -10.59 15.68 10.17
N ALA A 590 -10.87 16.78 9.46
CA ALA A 590 -9.93 17.90 9.31
C ALA A 590 -9.90 18.84 10.54
N SER A 591 -10.31 18.36 11.71
CA SER A 591 -10.22 19.10 12.96
C SER A 591 -9.97 18.15 14.14
N VAL A 592 -9.24 18.64 15.15
CA VAL A 592 -8.95 17.90 16.38
C VAL A 592 -9.09 18.81 17.59
N SER A 593 -9.79 18.35 18.62
CA SER A 593 -9.90 19.06 19.91
C SER A 593 -9.02 18.37 20.95
N VAL A 594 -8.15 19.14 21.60
CA VAL A 594 -7.25 18.67 22.65
C VAL A 594 -7.49 19.42 23.95
N VAL A 595 -7.47 18.69 25.07
CA VAL A 595 -7.49 19.26 26.42
C VAL A 595 -6.18 18.96 27.16
N ASN A 596 -5.92 19.69 28.24
CA ASN A 596 -4.75 19.45 29.08
C ASN A 596 -4.58 17.96 29.45
N GLY A 597 -3.34 17.46 29.33
CA GLY A 597 -2.95 16.08 29.57
C GLY A 597 -3.03 15.16 28.35
N GLN A 598 -3.52 15.64 27.20
CA GLN A 598 -3.63 14.83 25.99
C GLN A 598 -2.45 15.01 25.02
N ASN A 599 -2.12 13.94 24.30
CA ASN A 599 -1.24 13.98 23.14
C ASN A 599 -2.03 13.54 21.90
N ALA A 600 -2.16 14.41 20.92
CA ALA A 600 -2.82 14.12 19.66
C ALA A 600 -1.79 13.90 18.54
N THR A 601 -1.98 12.85 17.74
CA THR A 601 -1.23 12.62 16.50
C THR A 601 -2.20 12.55 15.34
N CYS A 602 -2.08 13.49 14.40
CA CYS A 602 -2.91 13.60 13.21
C CYS A 602 -2.09 13.29 11.96
N THR A 603 -2.55 12.31 11.18
CA THR A 603 -1.87 11.85 9.98
C THR A 603 -2.71 12.16 8.75
N ILE A 604 -2.06 12.62 7.68
CA ILE A 604 -2.67 12.74 6.35
C ILE A 604 -1.79 12.03 5.32
N THR A 605 -2.44 11.22 4.47
CA THR A 605 -1.77 10.45 3.42
C THR A 605 -2.08 11.04 2.06
N ASN A 606 -1.05 11.43 1.31
CA ASN A 606 -1.20 11.81 -0.10
C ASN A 606 -0.75 10.69 -1.00
N SER A 607 -1.58 10.36 -1.99
CA SER A 607 -1.36 9.21 -2.86
C SER A 607 -1.29 9.64 -4.33
N ALA A 608 -0.27 9.15 -5.03
CA ALA A 608 -0.13 9.25 -6.47
C ALA A 608 -0.10 7.86 -7.11
N ALA A 609 -0.51 7.78 -8.36
CA ALA A 609 -0.24 6.68 -9.27
C ALA A 609 0.80 7.14 -10.31
N LEU A 610 1.52 6.18 -10.89
CA LEU A 610 2.53 6.44 -11.90
C LEU A 610 2.02 6.01 -13.28
N LEU A 611 1.87 6.96 -14.20
CA LEU A 611 1.61 6.63 -15.60
C LEU A 611 2.94 6.57 -16.36
N THR A 612 3.26 5.41 -16.91
CA THR A 612 4.37 5.23 -17.84
C THR A 612 3.87 5.44 -19.26
N VAL A 613 4.40 6.45 -19.95
CA VAL A 613 4.05 6.74 -21.34
C VAL A 613 5.19 6.30 -22.24
N THR A 614 4.88 5.42 -23.19
CA THR A 614 5.83 4.93 -24.19
C THR A 614 5.62 5.67 -25.50
N LYS A 615 6.67 6.31 -26.01
CA LYS A 615 6.69 6.87 -27.37
C LYS A 615 7.38 5.89 -28.29
N THR A 616 6.75 5.57 -29.41
CA THR A 616 7.34 4.76 -30.50
C THR A 616 7.31 5.53 -31.82
N LEU A 617 8.37 5.41 -32.60
CA LEU A 617 8.46 5.79 -34.00
C LEU A 617 8.40 4.54 -34.88
N GLU A 618 7.56 4.56 -35.91
CA GLU A 618 7.51 3.50 -36.93
C GLU A 618 8.05 4.05 -38.26
N GLY A 619 8.86 3.27 -38.98
CA GLY A 619 9.40 3.62 -40.29
C GLY A 619 10.86 4.11 -40.26
N THR A 620 11.20 5.07 -39.40
CA THR A 620 12.58 5.57 -39.22
C THR A 620 12.79 6.21 -37.84
N THR A 621 14.03 6.57 -37.52
CA THR A 621 14.44 7.26 -36.27
C THR A 621 15.03 8.65 -36.56
N PHE A 622 15.28 9.43 -35.51
CA PHE A 622 16.02 10.70 -35.58
C PHE A 622 17.50 10.48 -35.24
N ASP A 623 18.38 11.17 -35.93
CA ASP A 623 19.83 11.07 -35.70
C ASP A 623 20.30 11.83 -34.44
N ALA A 624 19.43 12.68 -33.87
CA ALA A 624 19.69 13.48 -32.67
C ALA A 624 18.59 13.30 -31.62
N PRO A 625 18.88 13.53 -30.32
CA PRO A 625 17.86 13.46 -29.28
C PRO A 625 16.72 14.43 -29.56
N THR A 626 15.48 13.95 -29.46
CA THR A 626 14.30 14.68 -29.93
C THR A 626 13.17 14.58 -28.90
N ALA A 627 12.57 15.72 -28.57
CA ALA A 627 11.52 15.83 -27.57
C ALA A 627 10.11 15.76 -28.20
N PHE A 628 9.20 15.04 -27.53
CA PHE A 628 7.78 15.02 -27.87
C PHE A 628 6.94 15.38 -26.64
N GLU A 629 6.18 16.46 -26.75
CA GLU A 629 5.25 16.91 -25.71
C GLU A 629 3.91 16.20 -25.84
N PHE A 630 3.31 15.81 -24.73
CA PHE A 630 1.98 15.22 -24.67
C PHE A 630 1.17 15.79 -23.51
N SER A 631 -0.14 15.66 -23.60
CA SER A 631 -1.07 15.94 -22.51
C SER A 631 -1.88 14.69 -22.17
N MET A 632 -2.40 14.67 -20.95
CA MET A 632 -3.29 13.64 -20.43
C MET A 632 -4.44 14.32 -19.72
N ALA A 633 -5.66 14.11 -20.18
CA ALA A 633 -6.88 14.57 -19.52
C ALA A 633 -7.54 13.40 -18.79
N CYS A 634 -7.77 13.52 -17.49
CA CYS A 634 -8.53 12.54 -16.70
C CYS A 634 -9.89 13.11 -16.33
N GLU A 635 -10.91 12.27 -16.22
CA GLU A 635 -12.28 12.71 -15.89
C GLU A 635 -12.50 12.86 -14.40
N THR A 636 -11.89 12.01 -13.58
CA THR A 636 -11.98 12.09 -12.12
C THR A 636 -10.57 12.12 -11.55
N PRO A 637 -10.21 13.08 -10.69
CA PRO A 637 -10.75 14.44 -10.75
C PRO A 637 -10.50 15.05 -12.15
N PRO A 638 -11.36 15.95 -12.65
CA PRO A 638 -11.15 16.62 -13.94
C PRO A 638 -9.87 17.44 -13.91
N ALA A 639 -8.82 16.97 -14.60
CA ALA A 639 -7.53 17.62 -14.63
C ALA A 639 -6.72 17.21 -15.86
N THR A 640 -5.86 18.13 -16.31
CA THR A 640 -4.93 17.89 -17.41
C THR A 640 -3.50 17.94 -16.90
N TYR A 641 -2.74 16.90 -17.22
CA TYR A 641 -1.32 16.77 -16.93
C TYR A 641 -0.55 16.85 -18.25
N SER A 642 0.64 17.42 -18.23
CA SER A 642 1.53 17.47 -19.39
C SER A 642 2.84 16.76 -19.10
N GLY A 643 3.46 16.20 -20.12
CA GLY A 643 4.78 15.60 -20.00
C GLY A 643 5.54 15.66 -21.31
N THR A 644 6.86 15.47 -21.20
CA THR A 644 7.78 15.44 -22.33
C THR A 644 8.46 14.09 -22.37
N ILE A 645 8.52 13.47 -23.55
CA ILE A 645 9.32 12.27 -23.80
C ILE A 645 10.54 12.66 -24.61
N GLN A 646 11.73 12.41 -24.06
CA GLN A 646 12.98 12.57 -24.78
C GLN A 646 13.33 11.24 -25.46
N LEU A 647 13.27 11.20 -26.79
CA LEU A 647 13.83 10.08 -27.56
C LEU A 647 15.34 10.28 -27.73
N PRO A 648 16.19 9.34 -27.28
CA PRO A 648 17.60 9.34 -27.62
C PRO A 648 17.85 9.25 -29.13
N ALA A 649 19.00 9.75 -29.58
CA ALA A 649 19.45 9.60 -30.96
C ALA A 649 19.47 8.13 -31.41
N ASN A 650 19.02 7.87 -32.64
CA ASN A 650 18.99 6.57 -33.29
C ASN A 650 18.15 5.50 -32.54
N THR A 651 17.16 5.92 -31.75
CA THR A 651 16.24 5.02 -31.06
C THR A 651 14.81 5.20 -31.55
N ALA A 652 14.07 4.10 -31.63
CA ALA A 652 12.67 4.11 -32.06
C ALA A 652 11.70 4.24 -30.88
N THR A 653 12.13 3.95 -29.65
CA THR A 653 11.26 3.90 -28.49
C THR A 653 11.92 4.54 -27.26
N ALA A 654 11.16 5.33 -26.52
CA ALA A 654 11.54 5.84 -25.21
C ALA A 654 10.33 5.89 -24.27
N GLN A 655 10.59 5.97 -22.97
CA GLN A 655 9.57 6.03 -21.93
C GLN A 655 9.81 7.19 -21.00
N THR A 656 8.73 7.75 -20.46
CA THR A 656 8.76 8.67 -19.32
C THR A 656 7.65 8.32 -18.34
N THR A 657 7.74 8.84 -17.12
CA THR A 657 6.74 8.63 -16.08
C THR A 657 6.17 9.96 -15.61
N VAL A 658 4.86 10.02 -15.41
CA VAL A 658 4.15 11.20 -14.88
C VAL A 658 3.38 10.80 -13.64
N ASN A 659 3.48 11.61 -12.59
CA ASN A 659 2.67 11.46 -11.38
C ASN A 659 1.25 11.96 -11.67
N ILE A 660 0.27 11.14 -11.35
CA ILE A 660 -1.15 11.50 -11.41
C ILE A 660 -1.83 11.11 -10.10
N PRO A 661 -2.89 11.84 -9.68
CA PRO A 661 -3.55 11.54 -8.43
C PRO A 661 -4.06 10.09 -8.40
N ALA A 662 -3.88 9.41 -7.28
CA ALA A 662 -4.52 8.11 -7.08
C ALA A 662 -6.05 8.28 -7.13
N GLY A 663 -6.74 7.28 -7.69
CA GLY A 663 -8.16 7.32 -7.99
C GLY A 663 -8.49 7.93 -9.35
N SER A 664 -7.50 8.36 -10.13
CA SER A 664 -7.76 8.89 -11.47
C SER A 664 -8.40 7.86 -12.40
N THR A 665 -9.46 8.26 -13.12
CA THR A 665 -10.21 7.41 -14.07
C THR A 665 -10.28 8.03 -15.45
N ASN A 666 -10.53 7.18 -16.47
CA ASN A 666 -10.79 7.58 -17.85
C ASN A 666 -9.73 8.55 -18.43
N CYS A 667 -8.46 8.37 -18.06
CA CYS A 667 -7.39 9.22 -18.55
C CYS A 667 -7.15 9.00 -20.05
N GLN A 668 -7.11 10.09 -20.81
CA GLN A 668 -6.85 10.09 -22.25
C GLN A 668 -5.57 10.85 -22.56
N ILE A 669 -4.59 10.17 -23.13
CA ILE A 669 -3.34 10.76 -23.63
C ILE A 669 -3.51 11.29 -25.05
N THR A 670 -2.89 12.42 -25.34
CA THR A 670 -2.83 13.03 -26.67
C THR A 670 -1.47 13.68 -26.88
N GLU A 671 -0.87 13.52 -28.06
CA GLU A 671 0.37 14.21 -28.43
C GLU A 671 0.08 15.67 -28.80
N ASN A 672 0.91 16.60 -28.35
CA ASN A 672 0.82 17.99 -28.79
C ASN A 672 1.42 18.14 -30.19
N LEU A 673 0.56 18.07 -31.21
CA LEU A 673 0.94 18.16 -32.61
C LEU A 673 1.52 19.53 -33.01
N ALA A 674 1.19 20.60 -32.28
CA ALA A 674 1.68 21.95 -32.58
C ALA A 674 3.16 22.13 -32.23
N SER A 675 3.65 21.42 -31.20
CA SER A 675 5.05 21.40 -30.79
C SER A 675 5.83 20.22 -31.37
N ARG A 676 5.22 19.43 -32.28
CA ARG A 676 5.86 18.26 -32.85
C ARG A 676 7.03 18.67 -33.75
N PRO A 677 8.22 18.06 -33.59
CA PRO A 677 9.38 18.30 -34.46
C PRO A 677 9.07 18.04 -35.94
N ALA A 678 9.83 18.68 -36.83
CA ALA A 678 9.78 18.38 -38.25
C ALA A 678 10.11 16.89 -38.49
N ALA A 679 9.44 16.27 -39.47
CA ALA A 679 9.77 14.90 -39.85
C ALA A 679 11.22 14.82 -40.37
N PRO A 680 11.92 13.69 -40.17
CA PRO A 680 13.22 13.47 -40.79
C PRO A 680 13.17 13.64 -42.31
N ALA A 681 14.30 14.00 -42.92
CA ALA A 681 14.39 14.18 -44.37
C ALA A 681 13.84 12.96 -45.14
N ASN A 682 13.06 13.21 -46.19
CA ASN A 682 12.40 12.20 -47.04
C ASN A 682 11.23 11.44 -46.38
N PHE A 683 10.79 11.84 -45.19
CA PHE A 683 9.62 11.27 -44.53
C PHE A 683 8.58 12.34 -44.23
N SER A 684 7.32 11.91 -44.16
CA SER A 684 6.20 12.71 -43.68
C SER A 684 5.54 12.03 -42.49
N TRP A 685 5.01 12.84 -41.58
CA TRP A 685 4.24 12.34 -40.45
C TRP A 685 2.88 11.81 -40.91
N GLU A 686 2.50 10.62 -40.45
CA GLU A 686 1.10 10.20 -40.45
C GLU A 686 0.38 10.66 -39.18
N ALA A 687 -0.92 10.35 -39.10
CA ALA A 687 -1.69 10.53 -37.88
C ALA A 687 -1.13 9.64 -36.75
N PRO A 688 -0.90 10.20 -35.54
CA PRO A 688 -0.45 9.39 -34.41
C PRO A 688 -1.53 8.39 -33.99
N ARG A 689 -1.09 7.26 -33.42
CA ARG A 689 -1.95 6.22 -32.85
C ARG A 689 -1.71 6.17 -31.34
N TYR A 690 -2.80 6.02 -30.58
CA TYR A 690 -2.75 6.03 -29.12
C TYR A 690 -3.20 4.70 -28.55
N VAL A 691 -2.47 4.22 -27.54
CA VAL A 691 -2.91 3.18 -26.63
C VAL A 691 -3.23 3.88 -25.31
N GLN A 692 -4.51 3.98 -24.99
CA GLN A 692 -4.98 4.65 -23.79
C GLN A 692 -4.72 3.79 -22.53
N PRO A 693 -4.48 4.40 -21.36
CA PRO A 693 -4.43 3.66 -20.11
C PRO A 693 -5.80 3.04 -19.77
N SER A 694 -5.82 2.09 -18.84
CA SER A 694 -7.08 1.50 -18.36
C SER A 694 -8.05 2.60 -17.90
N PRO A 695 -9.36 2.49 -18.22
CA PRO A 695 -10.36 3.43 -17.73
C PRO A 695 -10.58 3.36 -16.21
N ASP A 696 -10.18 2.25 -15.58
CA ASP A 696 -10.37 2.00 -14.15
C ASP A 696 -9.61 2.97 -13.25
N ALA A 697 -10.11 3.13 -12.02
CA ALA A 697 -9.48 3.96 -11.01
C ALA A 697 -8.08 3.46 -10.68
N LEU A 698 -7.09 4.32 -10.84
CA LEU A 698 -5.69 3.97 -10.57
C LEU A 698 -5.44 3.86 -9.07
N ALA A 699 -4.96 2.71 -8.62
CA ALA A 699 -4.65 2.48 -7.21
C ALA A 699 -3.53 3.40 -6.72
N ALA A 700 -3.54 3.74 -5.43
CA ALA A 700 -2.43 4.42 -4.77
C ALA A 700 -1.13 3.62 -4.91
N GLY A 701 -0.05 4.25 -5.40
CA GLY A 701 1.19 3.57 -5.73
C GLY A 701 1.12 2.64 -6.94
N GLY A 702 -0.03 2.55 -7.61
CA GLY A 702 -0.25 1.74 -8.79
C GLY A 702 0.45 2.32 -10.02
N THR A 703 0.65 1.46 -11.02
CA THR A 703 1.23 1.83 -12.31
C THR A 703 0.23 1.62 -13.43
N ALA A 704 0.11 2.57 -14.34
CA ALA A 704 -0.56 2.40 -15.63
C ALA A 704 0.41 2.63 -16.77
N THR A 705 0.05 2.13 -17.95
CA THR A 705 0.83 2.32 -19.18
C THR A 705 -0.03 2.93 -20.27
N ALA A 706 0.53 3.87 -21.02
CA ALA A 706 -0.06 4.41 -22.23
C ALA A 706 0.99 4.46 -23.35
N GLY A 707 0.54 4.50 -24.60
CA GLY A 707 1.41 4.45 -25.78
C GLY A 707 1.08 5.52 -26.82
N ILE A 708 2.09 6.18 -27.36
CA ILE A 708 2.00 7.13 -28.48
C ILE A 708 2.89 6.62 -29.62
N THR A 709 2.29 6.12 -30.69
CA THR A 709 3.01 5.69 -31.89
C THR A 709 2.88 6.75 -32.97
N ASN A 710 4.00 7.27 -33.47
CA ASN A 710 4.01 8.18 -34.63
C ASN A 710 4.58 7.43 -35.83
N PRO A 711 3.75 7.07 -36.81
CA PRO A 711 4.23 6.51 -38.06
C PRO A 711 4.86 7.61 -38.93
N LEU A 712 6.01 7.28 -39.49
CA LEU A 712 6.71 8.06 -40.50
C LEU A 712 6.66 7.29 -41.82
N LEU A 713 5.95 7.83 -42.80
CA LEU A 713 5.91 7.27 -44.13
C LEU A 713 6.98 7.94 -44.99
N ARG A 714 7.78 7.14 -45.68
CA ARG A 714 8.74 7.65 -46.65
C ARG A 714 7.97 8.30 -47.81
N ASN A 715 8.32 9.54 -48.12
CA ASN A 715 7.73 10.31 -49.21
C ASN A 715 7.84 9.53 -50.52
N GLN A 716 6.85 9.67 -51.40
CA GLN A 716 6.85 9.05 -52.72
C GLN A 716 7.11 10.12 -53.78
N ILE A 717 8.04 9.86 -54.69
CA ILE A 717 8.38 10.72 -55.82
C ILE A 717 7.91 10.05 -57.11
N ALA A 718 7.21 10.81 -57.95
CA ALA A 718 6.87 10.37 -59.30
C ALA A 718 8.12 10.45 -60.18
N VAL A 719 8.71 9.30 -60.52
CA VAL A 719 9.85 9.20 -61.43
C VAL A 719 9.32 9.10 -62.87
N ALA A 720 9.77 9.99 -63.74
CA ALA A 720 9.36 9.99 -65.14
C ALA A 720 10.21 9.02 -65.98
N ILE A 721 9.58 8.06 -66.65
CA ILE A 721 10.24 7.14 -67.59
C ILE A 721 9.86 7.52 -69.00
N THR A 722 10.84 7.97 -69.78
CA THR A 722 10.68 8.36 -71.18
C THR A 722 11.06 7.21 -72.10
N LYS A 723 10.19 6.90 -73.06
CA LYS A 723 10.44 5.96 -74.15
C LYS A 723 10.72 6.74 -75.43
N ASN A 724 11.85 6.47 -76.08
CA ASN A 724 12.20 6.98 -77.39
C ASN A 724 12.30 5.84 -78.42
N VAL A 725 11.88 6.12 -79.65
CA VAL A 725 12.09 5.28 -80.84
C VAL A 725 12.83 6.11 -81.89
N THR A 726 13.97 5.63 -82.37
CA THR A 726 14.80 6.34 -83.37
C THR A 726 14.79 5.61 -84.70
N GLY A 727 14.90 6.33 -85.83
CA GLY A 727 14.83 5.71 -87.17
C GLY A 727 13.43 5.26 -87.60
N ALA A 728 12.38 5.66 -86.87
CA ALA A 728 11.00 5.30 -87.18
C ALA A 728 10.51 5.89 -88.52
N PRO A 729 9.59 5.20 -89.23
CA PRO A 729 8.88 5.79 -90.38
C PRO A 729 8.01 6.97 -89.94
N ALA A 730 7.53 7.78 -90.90
CA ALA A 730 6.61 8.90 -90.63
C ALA A 730 5.31 8.47 -89.91
N SER A 731 4.95 7.18 -89.99
CA SER A 731 3.83 6.58 -89.27
C SER A 731 4.12 6.20 -87.81
N GLY A 732 5.35 6.41 -87.30
CA GLY A 732 5.76 6.08 -85.94
C GLY A 732 5.87 4.56 -85.66
N ALA A 733 5.96 4.22 -84.37
CA ALA A 733 5.91 2.85 -83.84
C ALA A 733 4.90 2.75 -82.68
N PRO A 734 3.60 2.94 -82.94
CA PRO A 734 2.58 3.00 -81.90
C PRO A 734 2.44 1.65 -81.19
N GLY A 735 2.17 1.70 -79.88
CA GLY A 735 2.03 0.52 -79.03
C GLY A 735 2.46 0.76 -77.59
N SER A 736 2.37 -0.28 -76.78
CA SER A 736 2.71 -0.25 -75.35
C SER A 736 4.08 -0.87 -75.10
N TYR A 737 4.94 -0.11 -74.39
CA TYR A 737 6.29 -0.48 -74.02
C TYR A 737 6.37 -0.65 -72.50
N GLY A 738 6.53 -1.88 -72.04
CA GLY A 738 6.67 -2.21 -70.62
C GLY A 738 8.07 -1.88 -70.11
N PHE A 739 8.18 -1.43 -68.86
CA PHE A 739 9.46 -1.22 -68.19
C PHE A 739 9.45 -1.69 -66.74
N SER A 740 10.63 -2.03 -66.23
CA SER A 740 10.94 -2.35 -64.84
C SER A 740 12.06 -1.44 -64.32
N LEU A 741 11.81 -0.73 -63.23
CA LEU A 741 12.79 0.10 -62.53
C LEU A 741 13.18 -0.58 -61.21
N VAL A 742 14.44 -1.01 -61.09
CA VAL A 742 14.95 -1.74 -59.93
C VAL A 742 15.70 -0.78 -59.00
N CYS A 743 15.21 -0.66 -57.78
CA CYS A 743 15.82 0.15 -56.73
C CYS A 743 16.09 -0.67 -55.46
N ASP A 744 16.90 -0.14 -54.55
CA ASP A 744 17.17 -0.74 -53.24
C ASP A 744 15.91 -0.95 -52.38
N THR A 745 14.87 -0.15 -52.62
CA THR A 745 13.56 -0.27 -51.95
C THR A 745 12.59 -1.25 -52.62
N GLY A 746 12.92 -1.79 -53.79
CA GLY A 746 12.05 -2.71 -54.54
C GLY A 746 12.08 -2.49 -56.06
N THR A 747 11.23 -3.24 -56.76
CA THR A 747 11.08 -3.14 -58.23
C THR A 747 9.74 -2.51 -58.58
N TYR A 748 9.77 -1.54 -59.50
CA TYR A 748 8.63 -0.72 -59.89
C TYR A 748 8.37 -0.86 -61.38
N GLU A 749 7.20 -1.40 -61.74
CA GLU A 749 6.84 -1.68 -63.13
C GLU A 749 5.89 -0.61 -63.69
N GLY A 750 5.93 -0.42 -65.00
CA GLY A 750 4.99 0.45 -65.69
C GLY A 750 4.97 0.24 -67.18
N THR A 751 4.21 1.08 -67.88
CA THR A 751 4.07 1.01 -69.34
C THR A 751 4.02 2.42 -69.91
N VAL A 752 4.82 2.67 -70.95
CA VAL A 752 4.74 3.87 -71.77
C VAL A 752 4.01 3.52 -73.06
N THR A 753 2.99 4.29 -73.42
CA THR A 753 2.24 4.08 -74.66
C THR A 753 2.56 5.17 -75.67
N LEU A 754 2.92 4.78 -76.89
CA LEU A 754 3.08 5.69 -78.04
C LEU A 754 1.84 5.59 -78.93
N SER A 755 1.31 6.74 -79.38
CA SER A 755 0.09 6.81 -80.19
C SER A 755 0.35 7.44 -81.55
N GLY A 756 -0.38 7.00 -82.59
CA GLY A 756 -0.22 7.56 -83.94
C GLY A 756 1.23 7.55 -84.41
N THR A 757 1.76 8.72 -84.72
CA THR A 757 3.12 8.93 -85.25
C THR A 757 4.16 9.24 -84.17
N ASP A 758 3.81 9.14 -82.89
CA ASP A 758 4.70 9.51 -81.79
C ASP A 758 5.94 8.60 -81.76
N VAL A 759 7.11 9.24 -81.64
CA VAL A 759 8.41 8.57 -81.48
C VAL A 759 8.97 8.74 -80.06
N THR A 760 8.32 9.54 -79.22
CA THR A 760 8.66 9.75 -77.82
C THR A 760 7.39 9.78 -76.98
N GLY A 761 7.42 9.15 -75.81
CA GLY A 761 6.35 9.18 -74.83
C GLY A 761 6.90 9.06 -73.41
N SER A 762 6.10 9.37 -72.40
CA SER A 762 6.51 9.27 -71.00
C SER A 762 5.39 8.73 -70.12
N ALA A 763 5.75 7.98 -69.09
CA ALA A 763 4.88 7.60 -67.98
C ALA A 763 5.58 7.92 -66.65
N THR A 764 4.83 7.96 -65.56
CA THR A 764 5.40 8.13 -64.22
C THR A 764 5.19 6.87 -63.38
N VAL A 765 6.12 6.62 -62.48
CA VAL A 765 6.02 5.55 -61.47
C VAL A 765 6.40 6.11 -60.10
N SER A 766 5.63 5.78 -59.07
CA SER A 766 5.87 6.27 -57.71
C SER A 766 6.96 5.44 -57.02
N VAL A 767 8.06 6.09 -56.67
CA VAL A 767 9.23 5.47 -56.03
C VAL A 767 9.54 6.23 -54.74
N PRO A 768 9.95 5.56 -53.65
CA PRO A 768 10.28 6.24 -52.41
C PRO A 768 11.43 7.24 -52.57
N GLU A 769 11.29 8.42 -51.97
CA GLU A 769 12.31 9.47 -51.97
C GLU A 769 13.59 8.97 -51.29
N GLY A 770 14.72 9.29 -51.92
CA GLY A 770 16.04 8.84 -51.50
C GLY A 770 16.38 7.39 -51.90
N ALA A 771 15.52 6.67 -52.61
CA ALA A 771 15.85 5.33 -53.12
C ALA A 771 17.00 5.39 -54.14
N ALA A 772 17.85 4.37 -54.16
CA ALA A 772 18.93 4.23 -55.14
C ALA A 772 18.50 3.22 -56.21
N CYS A 773 18.29 3.70 -57.44
CA CYS A 773 17.87 2.84 -58.55
C CYS A 773 19.08 2.38 -59.38
N SER A 774 19.22 1.08 -59.52
CA SER A 774 20.40 0.44 -60.11
C SER A 774 20.21 0.01 -61.56
N ALA A 775 18.96 -0.24 -61.99
CA ALA A 775 18.68 -0.68 -63.34
C ALA A 775 17.31 -0.20 -63.84
N LEU A 776 17.21 0.04 -65.14
CA LEU A 776 15.97 0.26 -65.88
C LEU A 776 15.97 -0.71 -67.06
N ASN A 777 14.96 -1.55 -67.15
CA ASN A 777 14.87 -2.62 -68.14
C ASN A 777 13.59 -2.47 -68.97
N GLU A 778 13.66 -2.73 -70.28
CA GLU A 778 12.46 -2.89 -71.11
C GLU A 778 11.92 -4.31 -70.91
N THR A 779 10.67 -4.42 -70.44
CA THR A 779 10.04 -5.72 -70.15
C THR A 779 9.15 -6.21 -71.28
N GLY A 780 8.79 -5.34 -72.21
CA GLY A 780 8.06 -5.72 -73.42
C GLY A 780 7.94 -4.57 -74.41
N LYS A 781 7.91 -4.90 -75.71
CA LYS A 781 7.68 -3.95 -76.81
C LYS A 781 6.82 -4.59 -77.91
N PRO A 782 6.07 -3.78 -78.69
CA PRO A 782 5.30 -4.29 -79.82
C PRO A 782 6.19 -4.87 -80.92
N ALA A 783 5.58 -5.66 -81.81
CA ALA A 783 6.26 -6.12 -83.02
C ALA A 783 6.74 -4.93 -83.86
N ALA A 784 7.91 -5.07 -84.51
CA ALA A 784 8.43 -4.01 -85.38
C ALA A 784 7.46 -3.77 -86.55
N PRO A 785 7.24 -2.50 -86.96
CA PRO A 785 6.48 -2.18 -88.16
C PRO A 785 7.01 -2.92 -89.39
N ALA A 786 6.14 -3.18 -90.37
CA ALA A 786 6.50 -3.89 -91.60
C ALA A 786 7.71 -3.22 -92.30
N GLY A 787 8.64 -4.05 -92.81
CA GLY A 787 9.87 -3.58 -93.46
C GLY A 787 10.96 -3.07 -92.52
N HIS A 788 10.74 -3.13 -91.21
CA HIS A 788 11.70 -2.70 -90.19
C HIS A 788 12.04 -3.82 -89.20
N SER A 789 13.15 -3.66 -88.47
CA SER A 789 13.49 -4.51 -87.32
C SER A 789 13.97 -3.67 -86.14
N TRP A 790 13.71 -4.14 -84.92
CA TRP A 790 14.26 -3.53 -83.72
C TRP A 790 15.76 -3.78 -83.62
N GLY A 791 16.55 -2.72 -83.43
CA GLY A 791 17.94 -2.84 -83.02
C GLY A 791 18.07 -2.98 -81.51
N THR A 792 19.32 -3.04 -81.03
CA THR A 792 19.64 -3.14 -79.60
C THR A 792 19.15 -1.91 -78.85
N GLU A 793 18.34 -2.13 -77.82
CA GLU A 793 17.87 -1.07 -76.94
C GLU A 793 19.00 -0.49 -76.08
N THR A 794 18.80 0.74 -75.61
CA THR A 794 19.67 1.38 -74.62
C THR A 794 18.81 1.93 -73.50
N THR A 795 19.18 1.64 -72.26
CA THR A 795 18.48 2.12 -71.08
C THR A 795 19.39 2.99 -70.22
N VAL A 796 18.82 4.04 -69.64
CA VAL A 796 19.49 4.95 -68.70
C VAL A 796 18.59 5.07 -67.47
N PRO A 797 18.94 4.45 -66.33
CA PRO A 797 18.19 4.61 -65.09
C PRO A 797 18.34 6.04 -64.54
N PRO A 798 17.46 6.46 -63.60
CA PRO A 798 17.61 7.72 -62.87
C PRO A 798 18.98 7.82 -62.20
N ALA A 799 19.60 9.01 -62.29
CA ALA A 799 20.92 9.26 -61.71
C ALA A 799 20.80 9.67 -60.23
N GLY A 800 21.67 9.10 -59.39
CA GLY A 800 21.72 9.41 -57.96
C GLY A 800 20.53 8.84 -57.18
N LEU A 801 20.27 9.43 -56.00
CA LEU A 801 19.10 9.09 -55.21
C LEU A 801 17.86 9.75 -55.80
N ILE A 802 16.72 9.06 -55.73
CA ILE A 802 15.45 9.59 -56.21
C ILE A 802 15.06 10.85 -55.44
N GLY A 803 15.00 11.98 -56.14
CA GLY A 803 14.45 13.24 -55.68
C GLY A 803 13.57 13.88 -56.77
N ALA A 804 13.16 15.14 -56.54
CA ALA A 804 12.41 15.90 -57.55
C ALA A 804 13.09 15.83 -58.94
N ASP A 805 12.30 15.68 -59.99
CA ASP A 805 12.73 15.60 -61.40
C ASP A 805 13.55 14.36 -61.80
N SER A 806 13.63 13.33 -60.94
CA SER A 806 14.24 12.05 -61.29
C SER A 806 13.59 11.42 -62.53
N LYS A 807 14.42 11.00 -63.48
CA LYS A 807 13.96 10.49 -64.77
C LYS A 807 14.84 9.37 -65.31
N GLY A 808 14.21 8.41 -65.98
CA GLY A 808 14.87 7.33 -66.72
C GLY A 808 14.49 7.35 -68.20
N VAL A 809 15.33 6.79 -69.06
CA VAL A 809 15.11 6.78 -70.51
C VAL A 809 15.36 5.40 -71.10
N ILE A 810 14.45 4.95 -71.97
CA ILE A 810 14.60 3.74 -72.80
C ILE A 810 14.55 4.15 -74.27
N THR A 811 15.60 3.86 -75.03
CA THR A 811 15.69 4.19 -76.46
C THR A 811 15.81 2.94 -77.30
N ASN A 812 14.91 2.76 -78.28
CA ASN A 812 14.97 1.64 -79.22
C ASN A 812 15.19 2.15 -80.64
N PRO A 813 16.27 1.74 -81.32
CA PRO A 813 16.46 2.02 -82.72
C PRO A 813 15.60 1.09 -83.59
N LEU A 814 15.02 1.63 -84.66
CA LEU A 814 14.27 0.92 -85.66
C LEU A 814 15.03 0.99 -86.99
N ASN A 815 15.42 -0.17 -87.53
CA ASN A 815 16.31 -0.30 -88.68
C ASN A 815 15.54 -0.65 -89.97
N ALA A 816 15.94 -0.10 -91.11
CA ALA A 816 15.32 -0.28 -92.45
C ALA A 816 16.38 -0.51 -93.56
N PRO A 817 16.01 -1.11 -94.72
CA PRO A 817 16.94 -1.31 -95.84
C PRO A 817 17.22 0.01 -96.56
N VAL A 818 18.38 0.12 -97.22
CA VAL A 818 18.77 1.33 -97.97
C VAL A 818 19.32 0.93 -99.34
N LEU A 819 18.45 0.82 -100.34
CA LEU A 819 18.81 0.36 -101.68
C LEU A 819 19.32 1.51 -102.57
N THR A 820 20.33 1.22 -103.39
CA THR A 820 20.93 2.14 -104.37
C THR A 820 21.18 1.42 -105.69
N VAL A 821 20.74 1.99 -106.83
CA VAL A 821 20.97 1.40 -108.17
C VAL A 821 21.99 2.20 -108.96
N THR A 822 22.81 1.53 -109.76
CA THR A 822 23.73 2.16 -110.72
C THR A 822 23.59 1.55 -112.10
N LYS A 823 23.72 2.38 -113.13
CA LYS A 823 23.62 1.97 -114.53
C LYS A 823 24.78 2.55 -115.35
N SER A 824 25.40 1.71 -116.18
CA SER A 824 26.49 2.10 -117.08
C SER A 824 26.32 1.49 -118.48
N ALA A 825 27.08 2.00 -119.46
CA ALA A 825 27.17 1.47 -120.81
C ALA A 825 28.63 1.14 -121.14
N ASP A 826 28.85 0.11 -121.97
CA ASP A 826 30.19 -0.33 -122.39
C ASP A 826 30.94 0.71 -123.24
N ARG A 827 30.20 1.65 -123.84
CA ARG A 827 30.72 2.71 -124.71
C ARG A 827 29.96 4.02 -124.51
N LYS A 828 30.63 5.13 -124.80
CA LYS A 828 30.04 6.48 -124.69
C LYS A 828 29.30 6.92 -125.96
N SER A 829 29.67 6.38 -127.12
CA SER A 829 29.05 6.67 -128.41
C SER A 829 28.89 5.39 -129.23
N ALA A 830 27.87 5.36 -130.08
CA ALA A 830 27.66 4.30 -131.07
C ALA A 830 26.92 4.86 -132.29
N ALA A 831 27.35 4.44 -133.49
CA ALA A 831 26.61 4.65 -134.73
C ALA A 831 25.25 3.92 -134.71
N GLN A 832 24.33 4.34 -135.58
CA GLN A 832 23.12 3.56 -135.87
C GLN A 832 23.51 2.14 -136.33
N GLY A 833 22.85 1.13 -135.76
CA GLY A 833 23.19 -0.28 -135.94
C GLY A 833 24.30 -0.79 -135.01
N GLY A 834 24.97 0.09 -134.26
CA GLY A 834 26.01 -0.28 -133.29
C GLY A 834 25.43 -1.00 -132.08
N ALA A 835 26.13 -2.05 -131.62
CA ALA A 835 25.81 -2.75 -130.39
C ALA A 835 26.22 -1.91 -129.17
N ILE A 836 25.43 -1.92 -128.10
CA ILE A 836 25.67 -1.27 -126.81
C ILE A 836 25.32 -2.29 -125.73
N THR A 837 26.18 -2.46 -124.73
CA THR A 837 25.86 -3.28 -123.55
C THR A 837 25.67 -2.38 -122.34
N TYR A 838 24.47 -2.35 -121.78
CA TYR A 838 24.20 -1.67 -120.51
C TYR A 838 24.38 -2.64 -119.35
N THR A 839 24.95 -2.17 -118.24
CA THR A 839 25.08 -2.93 -116.98
C THR A 839 24.29 -2.23 -115.89
N VAL A 840 23.42 -2.96 -115.19
CA VAL A 840 22.65 -2.46 -114.03
C VAL A 840 23.13 -3.20 -112.79
N ARG A 841 23.43 -2.46 -111.72
CA ARG A 841 23.87 -3.00 -110.42
C ARG A 841 23.10 -2.37 -109.26
N ILE A 842 23.04 -3.06 -108.12
CA ILE A 842 22.32 -2.62 -106.91
C ILE A 842 23.15 -2.88 -105.64
N GLY A 843 23.07 -1.96 -104.68
CA GLY A 843 23.61 -2.11 -103.32
C GLY A 843 22.53 -1.89 -102.26
N ASN A 844 22.71 -2.46 -101.07
CA ASN A 844 21.94 -2.24 -99.86
C ASN A 844 22.88 -1.81 -98.72
N SER A 845 22.94 -0.51 -98.41
CA SER A 845 23.75 0.02 -97.30
C SER A 845 23.02 -0.02 -95.95
N GLY A 846 21.77 -0.52 -95.92
CA GLY A 846 21.00 -0.70 -94.69
C GLY A 846 21.47 -1.90 -93.87
N THR A 847 21.10 -1.91 -92.60
CA THR A 847 21.43 -2.99 -91.65
C THR A 847 20.45 -4.16 -91.69
N VAL A 848 19.39 -4.04 -92.51
CA VAL A 848 18.43 -5.11 -92.80
C VAL A 848 18.36 -5.38 -94.30
N SER A 849 18.09 -6.64 -94.64
CA SER A 849 17.84 -7.06 -96.02
C SER A 849 16.61 -6.34 -96.58
N SER A 850 16.61 -6.07 -97.89
CA SER A 850 15.44 -5.49 -98.55
C SER A 850 14.28 -6.49 -98.63
N GLY A 851 13.08 -5.98 -98.86
CA GLY A 851 11.88 -6.80 -98.99
C GLY A 851 12.01 -7.89 -100.05
N ALA A 852 11.36 -9.04 -99.80
CA ALA A 852 11.26 -10.11 -100.78
C ALA A 852 10.66 -9.59 -102.11
N ASN A 853 11.05 -10.20 -103.23
CA ASN A 853 10.70 -9.74 -104.58
C ASN A 853 11.13 -8.28 -104.86
N THR A 854 12.33 -7.90 -104.41
CA THR A 854 12.95 -6.61 -104.76
C THR A 854 13.06 -6.50 -106.28
N THR A 855 12.54 -5.41 -106.83
CA THR A 855 12.39 -5.23 -108.28
C THR A 855 13.17 -4.00 -108.74
N VAL A 856 13.93 -4.17 -109.83
CA VAL A 856 14.61 -3.11 -110.56
C VAL A 856 14.07 -3.08 -111.99
N VAL A 857 13.52 -1.96 -112.41
CA VAL A 857 12.94 -1.76 -113.74
C VAL A 857 13.86 -0.90 -114.59
N ASP A 858 14.31 -1.43 -115.72
CA ASP A 858 15.04 -0.69 -116.76
C ASP A 858 14.07 -0.14 -117.80
N LYS A 859 13.93 1.18 -117.84
CA LYS A 859 13.11 1.94 -118.78
C LYS A 859 13.88 2.18 -120.08
N VAL A 860 13.79 1.23 -121.01
CA VAL A 860 14.47 1.34 -122.31
C VAL A 860 13.76 2.40 -123.17
N PRO A 861 14.47 3.43 -123.66
CA PRO A 861 13.89 4.48 -124.50
C PRO A 861 13.62 4.01 -125.95
N ALA A 862 12.80 4.77 -126.66
CA ALA A 862 12.72 4.67 -128.11
C ALA A 862 14.10 4.97 -128.74
N GLY A 863 14.50 4.20 -129.77
CA GLY A 863 15.82 4.31 -130.39
C GLY A 863 16.81 3.21 -130.00
N LEU A 864 16.43 2.30 -129.09
CA LEU A 864 17.16 1.07 -128.80
C LEU A 864 16.34 -0.16 -129.21
N LYS A 865 17.06 -1.20 -129.62
CA LYS A 865 16.54 -2.57 -129.78
C LYS A 865 17.29 -3.48 -128.83
N ILE A 866 16.63 -4.02 -127.82
CA ILE A 866 17.23 -5.01 -126.92
C ILE A 866 17.24 -6.36 -127.63
N THR A 867 18.44 -6.87 -127.82
CA THR A 867 18.73 -8.14 -128.48
C THR A 867 18.97 -9.28 -127.50
N GLY A 868 19.30 -8.96 -126.25
CA GLY A 868 19.43 -9.95 -125.18
C GLY A 868 19.49 -9.30 -123.81
N VAL A 869 19.00 -10.02 -122.81
CA VAL A 869 19.12 -9.69 -121.38
C VAL A 869 19.78 -10.87 -120.70
N ASN A 870 20.88 -10.63 -119.99
CA ASN A 870 21.53 -11.62 -119.15
C ASN A 870 21.38 -11.20 -117.68
N PRO A 871 20.42 -11.79 -116.94
CA PRO A 871 20.23 -11.50 -115.53
C PRO A 871 21.45 -11.89 -114.68
N GLY A 872 21.70 -11.13 -113.61
CA GLY A 872 22.67 -11.51 -112.59
C GLY A 872 22.17 -12.69 -111.74
N SER A 873 23.06 -13.24 -110.91
CA SER A 873 22.72 -14.39 -110.06
C SER A 873 21.53 -14.09 -109.14
N GLY A 874 20.47 -14.90 -109.23
CA GLY A 874 19.26 -14.75 -108.42
C GLY A 874 18.26 -13.70 -108.92
N TRP A 875 18.57 -13.03 -110.04
CA TRP A 875 17.66 -12.10 -110.72
C TRP A 875 16.96 -12.79 -111.89
N SER A 876 15.69 -12.46 -112.08
CA SER A 876 14.89 -12.88 -113.23
C SER A 876 14.37 -11.65 -113.95
N CYS A 877 14.71 -11.49 -115.25
CA CYS A 877 14.34 -10.29 -116.02
C CYS A 877 13.42 -10.59 -117.21
N THR A 878 12.38 -9.78 -117.38
CA THR A 878 11.43 -9.89 -118.51
C THR A 878 11.01 -8.51 -119.04
N PRO A 879 10.84 -8.34 -120.38
CA PRO A 879 11.13 -9.31 -121.44
C PRO A 879 12.63 -9.43 -121.75
N SER A 880 13.06 -10.54 -122.38
CA SER A 880 14.47 -10.81 -122.69
C SER A 880 14.97 -10.16 -123.99
N SER A 881 14.08 -9.56 -124.77
CA SER A 881 14.36 -8.78 -125.98
C SER A 881 13.15 -7.90 -126.31
N GLY A 882 13.34 -6.90 -127.17
CA GLY A 882 12.28 -5.99 -127.59
C GLY A 882 12.79 -4.82 -128.40
N THR A 883 11.91 -4.11 -129.09
CA THR A 883 12.27 -2.95 -129.92
C THR A 883 11.43 -1.74 -129.54
N GLY A 884 12.06 -0.56 -129.41
CA GLY A 884 11.37 0.67 -129.03
C GLY A 884 11.28 0.86 -127.52
N ALA A 885 10.39 1.75 -127.07
CA ALA A 885 10.23 2.02 -125.65
C ALA A 885 9.60 0.82 -124.94
N LEU A 886 10.28 0.26 -123.93
CA LEU A 886 9.79 -0.86 -123.13
C LEU A 886 10.46 -0.94 -121.76
N ASP A 887 9.81 -1.62 -120.83
CA ASP A 887 10.32 -1.84 -119.48
C ASP A 887 10.87 -3.24 -119.32
N ILE A 888 12.14 -3.36 -118.91
CA ILE A 888 12.74 -4.64 -118.52
C ILE A 888 12.70 -4.71 -117.00
N SER A 889 11.79 -5.50 -116.47
CA SER A 889 11.64 -5.70 -115.03
C SER A 889 12.48 -6.89 -114.58
N CYS A 890 13.44 -6.62 -113.69
CA CYS A 890 14.29 -7.61 -113.05
C CYS A 890 13.88 -7.78 -111.59
N VAL A 891 13.54 -9.01 -111.18
CA VAL A 891 13.06 -9.32 -109.82
C VAL A 891 14.02 -10.28 -109.12
N LYS A 892 14.33 -9.98 -107.85
CA LYS A 892 15.06 -10.87 -106.94
C LYS A 892 14.15 -11.34 -105.80
N ALA A 893 13.75 -12.61 -105.84
CA ALA A 893 12.78 -13.18 -104.91
C ALA A 893 13.22 -13.08 -103.44
N ALA A 894 14.50 -13.34 -103.16
CA ALA A 894 15.06 -13.30 -101.81
C ALA A 894 15.34 -11.88 -101.27
N GLY A 895 15.15 -10.84 -102.09
CA GLY A 895 15.63 -9.50 -101.78
C GLY A 895 17.15 -9.37 -101.83
N VAL A 896 17.66 -8.18 -101.54
CA VAL A 896 19.08 -7.81 -101.50
C VAL A 896 19.53 -7.77 -100.05
N ALA A 897 20.51 -8.60 -99.72
CA ALA A 897 21.00 -8.76 -98.35
C ALA A 897 21.56 -7.44 -97.78
N ALA A 898 21.44 -7.23 -96.47
CA ALA A 898 22.06 -6.11 -95.78
C ALA A 898 23.58 -6.03 -96.07
N GLY A 899 24.11 -4.83 -96.24
CA GLY A 899 25.54 -4.60 -96.51
C GLY A 899 26.01 -4.96 -97.92
N THR A 900 25.12 -5.36 -98.84
CA THR A 900 25.48 -5.61 -100.24
C THR A 900 25.99 -4.31 -100.88
N THR A 901 27.18 -4.30 -101.49
CA THR A 901 27.76 -3.06 -102.01
C THR A 901 27.54 -2.86 -103.52
N ASP A 902 27.61 -3.92 -104.33
CA ASP A 902 27.58 -3.82 -105.80
C ASP A 902 27.18 -5.15 -106.48
N GLU A 903 25.93 -5.56 -106.32
CA GLU A 903 25.38 -6.78 -106.94
C GLU A 903 24.93 -6.53 -108.38
N LEU A 904 25.31 -7.41 -109.31
CA LEU A 904 24.86 -7.34 -110.71
C LEU A 904 23.37 -7.71 -110.81
N VAL A 905 22.54 -6.78 -111.30
CA VAL A 905 21.11 -7.01 -111.58
C VAL A 905 20.93 -7.65 -112.96
N ALA A 906 21.47 -7.03 -114.01
CA ALA A 906 21.46 -7.56 -115.37
C ALA A 906 22.45 -6.83 -116.29
N THR A 907 22.86 -7.50 -117.37
CA THR A 907 23.46 -6.86 -118.54
C THR A 907 22.50 -6.92 -119.74
N LEU A 908 22.27 -5.78 -120.39
CA LEU A 908 21.33 -5.61 -121.49
C LEU A 908 22.10 -5.35 -122.78
N VAL A 909 22.03 -6.25 -123.74
CA VAL A 909 22.66 -6.09 -125.05
C VAL A 909 21.66 -5.46 -126.00
N ALA A 910 21.94 -4.23 -126.40
CA ALA A 910 21.10 -3.42 -127.27
C ALA A 910 21.80 -3.14 -128.61
N THR A 911 21.01 -2.86 -129.64
CA THR A 911 21.47 -2.21 -130.87
C THR A 911 20.82 -0.84 -130.99
N LYS A 912 21.58 0.17 -131.40
CA LYS A 912 21.06 1.52 -131.59
C LYS A 912 20.26 1.59 -132.89
N SER A 913 18.99 1.95 -132.82
CA SER A 913 18.07 1.89 -133.96
C SER A 913 17.98 3.21 -134.74
N ASN A 914 18.49 4.32 -134.19
CA ASN A 914 18.49 5.65 -134.82
C ASN A 914 19.84 6.35 -134.66
N SER A 915 19.97 7.53 -135.27
CA SER A 915 21.16 8.40 -135.21
C SER A 915 21.09 9.47 -134.10
N SER A 916 20.21 9.31 -133.11
CA SER A 916 20.07 10.26 -131.98
C SER A 916 20.75 9.74 -130.73
N ASP A 917 21.03 10.60 -129.76
CA ASP A 917 21.48 10.16 -128.44
C ASP A 917 20.37 9.39 -127.72
N VAL A 918 20.74 8.34 -126.99
CA VAL A 918 19.79 7.46 -126.28
C VAL A 918 20.14 7.39 -124.80
N THR A 919 19.22 7.81 -123.94
CA THR A 919 19.36 7.76 -122.47
C THR A 919 18.53 6.62 -121.91
N ASN A 920 19.19 5.64 -121.30
CA ASN A 920 18.53 4.50 -120.68
C ASN A 920 18.59 4.61 -119.15
N THR A 921 17.50 4.26 -118.45
CA THR A 921 17.32 4.51 -117.01
C THR A 921 16.90 3.24 -116.27
N ALA A 922 17.50 2.95 -115.13
CA ALA A 922 17.09 1.90 -114.20
C ALA A 922 16.52 2.50 -112.90
N ASN A 923 15.46 1.91 -112.38
CA ASN A 923 14.77 2.32 -111.16
C ASN A 923 14.59 1.11 -110.22
N VAL A 924 14.95 1.23 -108.94
CA VAL A 924 14.47 0.33 -107.89
C VAL A 924 13.02 0.69 -107.59
N THR A 925 12.11 -0.26 -107.72
CA THR A 925 10.66 -0.01 -107.57
C THR A 925 10.04 -0.72 -106.38
N THR A 926 10.68 -1.76 -105.82
CA THR A 926 10.23 -2.45 -104.59
C THR A 926 11.41 -2.90 -103.75
N GLY A 927 11.19 -3.16 -102.46
CA GLY A 927 12.15 -3.74 -101.52
C GLY A 927 12.80 -2.75 -100.54
N ASP A 928 12.77 -1.46 -100.85
CA ASP A 928 13.09 -0.35 -99.95
C ASP A 928 11.90 0.60 -99.96
N ILE A 929 11.29 0.81 -98.78
CA ILE A 929 10.11 1.66 -98.61
C ILE A 929 10.34 3.08 -99.14
N SER A 930 11.58 3.57 -99.11
CA SER A 930 11.95 4.89 -99.64
C SER A 930 12.05 4.91 -101.17
N CYS A 931 12.30 3.76 -101.80
CA CYS A 931 12.26 3.61 -103.25
C CYS A 931 10.83 3.40 -103.78
N GLU A 932 9.93 2.90 -102.91
CA GLU A 932 8.49 2.76 -103.18
C GLU A 932 7.72 4.07 -102.95
N ALA A 933 8.30 5.02 -102.21
CA ALA A 933 7.71 6.33 -101.97
C ALA A 933 7.55 7.15 -103.26
N THR A 934 6.62 8.12 -103.27
CA THR A 934 6.42 9.06 -104.38
C THR A 934 6.66 10.50 -103.89
N PRO A 935 7.70 11.22 -104.37
CA PRO A 935 8.74 10.77 -105.30
C PRO A 935 9.73 9.80 -104.65
N ALA A 936 10.23 8.83 -105.42
CA ALA A 936 11.20 7.85 -104.94
C ALA A 936 12.52 8.55 -104.56
N ALA A 937 13.23 8.01 -103.56
CA ALA A 937 14.52 8.56 -103.16
C ALA A 937 15.51 8.56 -104.35
N ALA A 938 16.30 9.62 -104.50
CA ALA A 938 17.17 9.82 -105.67
C ALA A 938 18.14 8.64 -105.93
N ARG A 939 18.63 7.99 -104.86
CA ARG A 939 19.49 6.79 -104.91
C ARG A 939 18.84 5.59 -105.62
N CYS A 940 17.52 5.57 -105.74
CA CYS A 940 16.76 4.49 -106.34
C CYS A 940 16.68 4.59 -107.87
N THR A 941 17.31 5.59 -108.51
CA THR A 941 17.28 5.77 -109.97
C THR A 941 18.68 6.03 -110.54
N SER A 942 19.01 5.44 -111.69
CA SER A 942 20.28 5.69 -112.39
C SER A 942 20.12 5.66 -113.91
N SER A 943 20.66 6.66 -114.61
CA SER A 943 20.54 6.81 -116.07
C SER A 943 21.91 6.94 -116.74
N VAL A 944 22.02 6.46 -117.98
CA VAL A 944 23.23 6.62 -118.80
C VAL A 944 22.87 6.91 -120.26
N THR A 945 23.57 7.87 -120.86
CA THR A 945 23.37 8.31 -122.25
C THR A 945 24.49 7.82 -123.15
N VAL A 946 24.13 7.27 -124.31
CA VAL A 946 25.07 6.90 -125.37
C VAL A 946 24.83 7.78 -126.60
N THR A 947 25.86 8.49 -127.04
CA THR A 947 25.74 9.52 -128.09
C THR A 947 25.91 8.95 -129.51
N ASN A 948 25.56 9.71 -130.56
CA ASN A 948 25.73 9.30 -131.95
C ASN A 948 27.16 9.48 -132.52
N GLU A 949 27.56 8.58 -133.43
CA GLU A 949 28.89 8.53 -134.05
C GLU A 949 28.85 9.04 -135.52
N VAL A 950 29.78 9.91 -135.96
CA VAL A 950 29.79 10.58 -137.28
C VAL A 950 30.97 10.07 -138.15
N PRO A 951 30.81 9.73 -139.46
CA PRO A 951 31.90 9.17 -140.29
C PRO A 951 33.02 10.17 -140.61
N ALA A 952 34.29 9.73 -140.56
CA ALA A 952 35.48 10.55 -140.79
C ALA A 952 35.85 10.71 -142.29
N THR A 953 36.29 11.92 -142.69
CA THR A 953 36.82 12.28 -144.02
C THR A 953 38.24 11.71 -144.26
N PRO A 954 38.60 11.24 -145.48
CA PRO A 954 39.90 10.62 -145.73
C PRO A 954 41.02 11.65 -145.88
N THR A 955 42.07 11.53 -145.07
CA THR A 955 43.35 12.26 -145.18
C THR A 955 44.50 11.27 -145.46
N PRO A 956 45.59 11.71 -146.12
CA PRO A 956 46.52 10.85 -146.84
C PRO A 956 47.43 10.01 -145.91
N VAL A 957 47.75 8.77 -146.33
CA VAL A 957 48.66 7.86 -145.61
C VAL A 957 50.09 8.45 -145.52
N PRO A 958 50.65 8.67 -144.32
CA PRO A 958 52.08 8.96 -144.13
C PRO A 958 52.89 7.65 -144.10
N VAL A 959 53.97 7.58 -144.87
CA VAL A 959 54.81 6.39 -145.02
C VAL A 959 56.13 6.55 -144.26
N ASN A 960 56.18 6.14 -142.98
CA ASN A 960 57.42 5.83 -142.25
C ASN A 960 57.17 5.04 -140.93
N SER A 961 56.37 3.98 -141.01
CA SER A 961 56.45 2.86 -140.07
C SER A 961 57.69 1.99 -140.34
N ARG A 962 58.07 1.16 -139.35
CA ARG A 962 59.27 0.30 -139.33
C ARG A 962 59.42 -0.68 -140.51
N ALA A 963 58.38 -0.88 -141.34
CA ALA A 963 58.46 -1.66 -142.58
C ALA A 963 59.11 -0.87 -143.75
N MET A 964 59.03 0.46 -143.77
CA MET A 964 59.63 1.29 -144.83
C MET A 964 61.10 1.65 -144.54
N LEU A 965 61.52 1.71 -143.26
CA LEU A 965 62.95 1.80 -142.93
C LEU A 965 63.71 0.50 -143.27
N ALA A 966 63.06 -0.67 -143.13
CA ALA A 966 63.61 -1.95 -143.57
C ALA A 966 63.64 -2.07 -145.11
N LEU A 967 62.62 -1.56 -145.82
CA LEU A 967 62.59 -1.52 -147.29
C LEU A 967 63.61 -0.51 -147.89
N MET A 968 63.85 0.65 -147.25
CA MET A 968 64.84 1.62 -147.70
C MET A 968 66.30 1.21 -147.39
N ALA A 969 66.56 0.51 -146.27
CA ALA A 969 67.89 -0.03 -146.00
C ALA A 969 68.27 -1.18 -146.96
N LEU A 970 67.28 -2.01 -147.35
CA LEU A 970 67.47 -3.07 -148.37
C LEU A 970 67.56 -2.52 -149.81
N LEU A 971 66.91 -1.40 -150.14
CA LEU A 971 67.03 -0.73 -151.45
C LEU A 971 68.36 0.03 -151.63
N VAL A 972 68.97 0.58 -150.56
CA VAL A 972 70.29 1.23 -150.62
C VAL A 972 71.44 0.21 -150.76
N ILE A 973 71.30 -0.98 -150.16
CA ILE A 973 72.30 -2.06 -150.26
C ILE A 973 72.17 -2.83 -151.60
N ALA A 974 70.97 -2.94 -152.19
CA ALA A 974 70.76 -3.56 -153.51
C ALA A 974 71.11 -2.67 -154.71
N ALA A 975 70.96 -1.33 -154.62
CA ALA A 975 71.34 -0.42 -155.71
C ALA A 975 72.85 -0.11 -155.75
N ALA A 976 73.52 -0.06 -154.60
CA ALA A 976 74.99 -0.04 -154.53
C ALA A 976 75.62 -1.34 -155.09
N ALA A 977 74.88 -2.46 -155.11
CA ALA A 977 75.30 -3.73 -155.71
C ALA A 977 74.98 -3.86 -157.22
N TRP A 978 74.07 -3.05 -157.80
CA TRP A 978 73.76 -3.05 -159.24
C TRP A 978 74.49 -1.94 -160.03
N GLN A 979 74.85 -0.81 -159.40
CA GLN A 979 75.76 0.19 -160.00
C GLN A 979 77.25 -0.24 -160.01
N ALA A 980 77.61 -1.37 -159.38
CA ALA A 980 78.97 -1.92 -159.39
C ALA A 980 79.09 -3.30 -160.08
N ARG A 981 78.08 -3.72 -160.86
CA ARG A 981 78.16 -4.82 -161.85
C ARG A 981 77.55 -4.39 -163.18
N GLY A 982 78.19 -3.47 -163.91
CA GLY A 982 77.74 -3.13 -165.27
C GLY A 982 78.30 -1.89 -165.97
N LYS A 983 79.37 -1.26 -165.49
CA LYS A 983 80.17 -0.33 -166.31
C LYS A 983 81.51 -1.00 -166.60
N VAL A 984 81.58 -1.83 -167.66
CA VAL A 984 82.77 -2.19 -168.47
C VAL A 984 82.32 -3.04 -169.68
N ARG A 985 82.70 -2.58 -170.89
CA ARG A 985 82.52 -3.10 -172.27
C ARG A 985 81.24 -2.67 -173.00
N LYS A 986 81.27 -2.05 -174.18
CA LYS A 986 82.34 -1.52 -175.06
C LYS A 986 81.60 -0.74 -176.18
N GLU A 987 82.17 0.40 -176.58
CA GLU A 987 81.81 1.29 -177.72
C GLU A 987 80.52 2.12 -177.63
#